data_AF-A0A125RBT7-F1
#
_entry.id   AF-A0A125RBT7-F1
#
_cell.length_a   1.000
_cell.length_b   1.000
_cell.length_c   1.000
_cell.angle_alpha   90.00
_cell.angle_beta   90.00
_cell.angle_gamma   90.00
#
_symmetry.space_group_name_H-M   'P 1'
#
loop_
_entity.id
_entity.type
_entity.pdbx_description
1 polymer ?
#
loop_
_entity_poly.entity_id
_entity_poly.type
_entity_poly.pdbx_seq_one_letter_code
_entity_poly.pdbx_strand_id
1 'polypeptide(L)'
;MNKKTFIVILFVLTLLAINVCAAQEVNDDISDSNSINSSDNNQIIPDSNKVDAHIDVVGNTTFDVIGEIFKIRLADENNVSIKNAKIYFIVNNNSYGKNTNSNGFASLKLNLPDGEHEITTVFEGDDYYKDSSMTTMVTIKNTRVVDDGLSNSEIQDIIDNAKENNVIRFIGEAYSDINLVITKRITLLSEINTILRSSSNNPAIYIKGNNASFSTVKGFNIQGSGIGVKIDGSDFVTIQNNTISTDNNGIAASNVNYLNVTENNLSGNSKNGLTLVLSNNSHISGNIMNDNGENGFVMGKSNNTYIYGNTIFKNALFGMHIADKVNGFNYKTGPENLFISENTINKNGWDGIYIERAEDNINIKGNTIDANGDNGISINKIGNYQIQSNVITNSYVGVRFADDYVPPESQDVSYNAIYKNRHVQVEAKDTYYTDNGKKLEVGENWYTDDGLLCPKINTKNLRFTVTQIGDNLFQATFTDSNGNIASLLPDRVLTYKTSNGPAGSIVISGGAGTFTTDEIDLVKSTVDRTSRVNTHDHSNYGAAPINGQSQSYNYPSISYPSNAMGGGDGEGGQGSGGNTTKGNESSSSESSSSGENNPTSQTESKPVDVPSESSEVTNSTTQQQMEPDTNPSTEPINEVSQETESSQDTQASQSPEVEPSNSQESASPSSSGNDVGAGSQSVVKQIIIDEDEFFKVTGISFIILIILLTIGLYYREDIMEMKSKL
;
A
#
# COMPACT_ATOMS: atom_id res chain seq x y z
N MET A 1 3.35 -26.23 -35.46
CA MET A 1 3.28 -24.95 -36.21
C MET A 1 4.35 -24.01 -35.67
N ASN A 2 4.95 -23.14 -36.48
CA ASN A 2 5.95 -22.16 -35.98
C ASN A 2 5.27 -21.17 -35.01
N LYS A 3 5.89 -20.88 -33.86
CA LYS A 3 5.36 -19.95 -32.85
C LYS A 3 5.00 -18.56 -33.44
N LYS A 4 5.75 -18.06 -34.43
CA LYS A 4 5.42 -16.79 -35.12
C LYS A 4 4.15 -16.90 -35.98
N THR A 5 3.99 -17.99 -36.74
CA THR A 5 2.77 -18.25 -37.52
C THR A 5 1.55 -18.46 -36.62
N PHE A 6 1.74 -19.07 -35.44
CA PHE A 6 0.70 -19.27 -34.45
C PHE A 6 0.16 -17.94 -33.90
N ILE A 7 1.05 -17.00 -33.54
CA ILE A 7 0.67 -15.66 -33.07
C ILE A 7 -0.13 -14.90 -34.14
N VAL A 8 0.28 -14.95 -35.41
CA VAL A 8 -0.44 -14.28 -36.51
C VAL A 8 -1.85 -14.86 -36.69
N ILE A 9 -2.01 -16.19 -36.65
CA ILE A 9 -3.34 -16.82 -36.78
C ILE A 9 -4.23 -16.50 -35.57
N LEU A 10 -3.67 -16.48 -34.35
CA LEU A 10 -4.39 -16.08 -33.14
C LEU A 10 -4.89 -14.63 -33.25
N PHE A 11 -4.03 -13.71 -33.71
CA PHE A 11 -4.35 -12.28 -33.88
C PHE A 11 -5.45 -12.05 -34.94
N VAL A 12 -5.40 -12.79 -36.05
CA VAL A 12 -6.44 -12.75 -37.11
C VAL A 12 -7.77 -13.31 -36.61
N LEU A 13 -7.76 -14.37 -35.80
CA LEU A 13 -8.98 -14.92 -35.19
C LEU A 13 -9.59 -13.98 -34.16
N THR A 14 -8.80 -13.27 -33.35
CA THR A 14 -9.30 -12.23 -32.45
C THR A 14 -9.88 -11.03 -33.19
N LEU A 15 -9.31 -10.64 -34.33
CA LEU A 15 -9.87 -9.57 -35.18
C LEU A 15 -11.19 -9.97 -35.83
N LEU A 16 -11.32 -11.22 -36.29
CA LEU A 16 -12.57 -11.75 -36.86
C LEU A 16 -13.70 -11.87 -35.83
N ALA A 17 -13.38 -12.05 -34.54
CA ALA A 17 -14.36 -12.15 -33.46
C ALA A 17 -15.01 -10.80 -33.07
N ILE A 18 -14.45 -9.66 -33.52
CA ILE A 18 -14.93 -8.31 -33.15
C ILE A 18 -15.98 -7.77 -34.14
N ASN A 19 -16.03 -8.30 -35.37
CA ASN A 19 -16.93 -7.83 -36.43
C ASN A 19 -18.17 -8.73 -36.62
N VAL A 20 -19.11 -8.71 -35.65
CA VAL A 20 -20.45 -9.31 -35.79
C VAL A 20 -21.51 -8.38 -35.19
N CYS A 21 -22.58 -8.13 -35.96
CA CYS A 21 -23.70 -7.22 -35.70
C CYS A 21 -23.35 -5.71 -35.61
N ALA A 22 -24.13 -4.80 -36.20
CA ALA A 22 -25.30 -5.00 -37.07
C ALA A 22 -25.40 -3.90 -38.14
N ALA A 23 -25.88 -4.28 -39.32
CA ALA A 23 -26.31 -3.37 -40.38
C ALA A 23 -27.53 -3.99 -41.07
N GLN A 24 -28.67 -3.31 -41.02
CA GLN A 24 -29.85 -3.69 -41.79
C GLN A 24 -30.72 -2.45 -42.07
N GLU A 25 -30.98 -2.21 -43.34
CA GLU A 25 -31.81 -1.11 -43.83
C GLU A 25 -33.30 -1.45 -43.74
N VAL A 26 -34.14 -0.43 -43.51
CA VAL A 26 -35.56 -0.41 -43.90
C VAL A 26 -35.86 1.01 -44.40
N ASN A 27 -36.62 1.14 -45.48
CA ASN A 27 -36.91 2.39 -46.16
C ASN A 27 -38.41 2.52 -46.47
N ASP A 28 -38.96 3.73 -46.30
CA ASP A 28 -40.32 4.23 -46.66
C ASP A 28 -41.57 3.42 -46.26
N ASP A 29 -42.52 4.07 -45.55
CA ASP A 29 -43.74 4.62 -46.20
C ASP A 29 -44.48 5.65 -45.29
N ILE A 30 -45.53 6.31 -45.82
CA ILE A 30 -46.12 7.57 -45.34
C ILE A 30 -47.52 7.43 -44.67
N SER A 31 -47.81 8.24 -43.63
CA SER A 31 -49.17 8.83 -43.42
C SER A 31 -49.27 9.91 -42.29
N ASP A 32 -49.76 11.10 -42.67
CA ASP A 32 -50.73 12.02 -42.00
C ASP A 32 -51.02 11.97 -40.46
N SER A 33 -51.26 13.09 -39.73
CA SER A 33 -51.43 14.52 -40.09
C SER A 33 -51.50 15.49 -38.86
N ASN A 34 -51.58 16.81 -39.12
CA ASN A 34 -52.11 17.90 -38.27
C ASN A 34 -51.31 18.48 -37.07
N SER A 35 -50.39 19.41 -37.41
CA SER A 35 -50.29 20.80 -36.93
C SER A 35 -50.75 21.24 -35.53
N ILE A 36 -49.94 22.09 -34.88
CA ILE A 36 -50.29 23.48 -34.49
C ILE A 36 -49.00 24.31 -34.36
N ASN A 37 -49.08 25.63 -34.61
CA ASN A 37 -47.91 26.52 -34.67
C ASN A 37 -47.39 26.96 -33.28
N SER A 38 -46.07 26.99 -33.12
CA SER A 38 -45.37 28.01 -32.31
C SER A 38 -44.24 28.61 -33.16
N SER A 39 -44.18 29.94 -33.25
CA SER A 39 -43.29 30.65 -34.17
C SER A 39 -41.94 30.98 -33.54
N ASP A 40 -40.93 30.14 -33.78
CA ASP A 40 -39.53 30.55 -33.72
C ASP A 40 -38.97 30.61 -35.14
N ASN A 41 -38.52 31.79 -35.56
CA ASN A 41 -37.91 32.01 -36.87
C ASN A 41 -36.44 31.59 -36.86
N ASN A 42 -36.16 30.31 -36.63
CA ASN A 42 -34.85 29.76 -36.99
C ASN A 42 -34.82 29.60 -38.52
N GLN A 43 -34.49 30.68 -39.22
CA GLN A 43 -34.10 30.59 -40.63
C GLN A 43 -32.80 29.80 -40.68
N ILE A 44 -32.92 28.50 -40.96
CA ILE A 44 -31.80 27.67 -41.38
C ILE A 44 -31.22 28.35 -42.61
N ILE A 45 -30.09 29.03 -42.42
CA ILE A 45 -29.35 29.67 -43.51
C ILE A 45 -28.94 28.53 -44.45
N PRO A 46 -29.35 28.54 -45.74
CA PRO A 46 -28.91 27.53 -46.69
C PRO A 46 -27.40 27.51 -46.69
N ASP A 47 -26.78 26.33 -46.69
CA ASP A 47 -25.36 26.19 -46.35
C ASP A 47 -24.43 27.02 -47.28
N SER A 48 -24.88 27.30 -48.51
CA SER A 48 -24.27 28.24 -49.47
C SER A 48 -24.12 29.70 -48.98
N ASN A 49 -24.84 30.09 -47.92
CA ASN A 49 -24.98 31.45 -47.41
C ASN A 49 -24.40 31.63 -45.99
N LYS A 50 -23.92 30.55 -45.36
CA LYS A 50 -23.18 30.63 -44.09
C LYS A 50 -21.79 31.21 -44.31
N VAL A 51 -21.27 31.90 -43.31
CA VAL A 51 -19.92 32.51 -43.33
C VAL A 51 -18.86 31.41 -43.18
N ASP A 52 -17.75 31.50 -43.92
CA ASP A 52 -16.66 30.52 -43.79
C ASP A 52 -15.93 30.70 -42.45
N ALA A 53 -15.65 29.60 -41.75
CA ALA A 53 -14.86 29.57 -40.53
C ALA A 53 -13.49 28.92 -40.77
N HIS A 54 -12.47 29.34 -40.02
CA HIS A 54 -11.15 28.73 -40.05
C HIS A 54 -10.55 28.57 -38.66
N ILE A 55 -9.67 27.57 -38.53
CA ILE A 55 -8.97 27.18 -37.30
C ILE A 55 -7.48 27.45 -37.47
N ASP A 56 -6.95 28.45 -36.77
CA ASP A 56 -5.51 28.70 -36.67
C ASP A 56 -4.90 27.97 -35.48
N VAL A 57 -3.72 27.39 -35.63
CA VAL A 57 -2.88 26.96 -34.50
C VAL A 57 -2.18 28.19 -33.91
N VAL A 58 -2.32 28.44 -32.60
CA VAL A 58 -1.79 29.64 -31.94
C VAL A 58 -0.97 29.28 -30.71
N GLY A 59 0.30 28.95 -30.96
CA GLY A 59 1.28 28.59 -29.94
C GLY A 59 2.41 27.75 -30.56
N ASN A 60 3.06 26.96 -29.72
CA ASN A 60 4.04 25.98 -30.19
C ASN A 60 3.34 24.74 -30.77
N THR A 61 4.02 24.04 -31.68
CA THR A 61 3.72 22.65 -32.06
C THR A 61 4.73 21.65 -31.49
N THR A 62 5.86 22.11 -30.96
CA THR A 62 6.77 21.29 -30.14
C THR A 62 6.61 21.64 -28.66
N PHE A 63 6.44 20.63 -27.83
CA PHE A 63 6.24 20.75 -26.39
C PHE A 63 7.36 20.02 -25.66
N ASP A 64 7.98 20.72 -24.71
CA ASP A 64 9.13 20.19 -23.94
C ASP A 64 8.69 19.50 -22.66
N VAL A 65 7.43 19.64 -22.22
CA VAL A 65 6.92 19.01 -20.99
C VAL A 65 5.54 18.41 -21.20
N ILE A 66 5.27 17.30 -20.51
CA ILE A 66 3.90 16.81 -20.36
C ILE A 66 3.09 17.87 -19.58
N GLY A 67 1.87 18.13 -20.01
CA GLY A 67 0.99 19.13 -19.43
C GLY A 67 1.14 20.56 -19.95
N GLU A 68 2.01 20.83 -20.93
CA GLU A 68 1.95 22.06 -21.72
C GLU A 68 0.62 22.14 -22.52
N ILE A 69 0.25 23.34 -22.98
CA ILE A 69 -1.09 23.63 -23.52
C ILE A 69 -1.04 23.82 -25.05
N PHE A 70 -1.70 22.93 -25.79
CA PHE A 70 -2.05 23.16 -27.19
C PHE A 70 -3.21 24.14 -27.28
N LYS A 71 -3.16 25.06 -28.24
CA LYS A 71 -4.08 26.18 -28.35
C LYS A 71 -4.35 26.54 -29.81
N ILE A 72 -5.61 26.79 -30.10
CA ILE A 72 -6.09 27.21 -31.42
C ILE A 72 -6.91 28.49 -31.30
N ARG A 73 -7.17 29.14 -32.43
CA ARG A 73 -8.14 30.22 -32.60
C ARG A 73 -9.15 29.81 -33.67
N LEU A 74 -10.44 30.00 -33.39
CA LEU A 74 -11.51 29.95 -34.37
C LEU A 74 -11.87 31.38 -34.80
N ALA A 75 -11.91 31.65 -36.11
CA ALA A 75 -12.28 32.94 -36.66
C ALA A 75 -13.08 32.79 -37.97
N ASP A 76 -13.81 33.83 -38.35
CA ASP A 76 -14.52 33.90 -39.63
C ASP A 76 -13.57 34.31 -40.78
N GLU A 77 -14.04 34.24 -42.03
CA GLU A 77 -13.35 34.70 -43.24
C GLU A 77 -12.77 36.14 -43.15
N ASN A 78 -13.37 37.00 -42.32
CA ASN A 78 -12.98 38.40 -42.08
C ASN A 78 -12.02 38.55 -40.89
N ASN A 79 -11.50 37.45 -40.33
CA ASN A 79 -10.66 37.39 -39.14
C ASN A 79 -11.32 37.87 -37.84
N VAL A 80 -12.65 37.90 -37.77
CA VAL A 80 -13.41 38.13 -36.54
C VAL A 80 -13.44 36.85 -35.71
N SER A 81 -13.05 36.93 -34.45
CA SER A 81 -12.97 35.75 -33.57
C SER A 81 -14.36 35.19 -33.20
N ILE A 82 -14.57 33.89 -33.43
CA ILE A 82 -15.83 33.19 -33.14
C ILE A 82 -15.82 32.70 -31.68
N LYS A 83 -16.67 33.30 -30.85
CA LYS A 83 -16.72 33.13 -29.38
C LYS A 83 -17.73 32.08 -28.91
N ASN A 84 -17.42 31.37 -27.83
CA ASN A 84 -18.24 30.31 -27.23
C ASN A 84 -18.66 29.17 -28.19
N ALA A 85 -17.97 29.03 -29.32
CA ALA A 85 -18.17 27.90 -30.24
C ALA A 85 -17.57 26.63 -29.65
N LYS A 86 -18.23 25.49 -29.87
CA LYS A 86 -17.78 24.18 -29.38
C LYS A 86 -16.76 23.58 -30.36
N ILE A 87 -15.54 23.44 -29.89
CA ILE A 87 -14.41 22.80 -30.58
C ILE A 87 -14.21 21.40 -30.01
N TYR A 88 -13.85 20.45 -30.86
CA TYR A 88 -13.39 19.13 -30.47
C TYR A 88 -11.94 18.96 -30.88
N PHE A 89 -11.08 18.65 -29.91
CA PHE A 89 -9.74 18.16 -30.20
C PHE A 89 -9.79 16.64 -30.23
N ILE A 90 -9.47 16.03 -31.36
CA ILE A 90 -9.38 14.57 -31.52
C ILE A 90 -7.91 14.18 -31.45
N VAL A 91 -7.56 13.34 -30.47
CA VAL A 91 -6.18 12.90 -30.19
C VAL A 91 -6.21 11.42 -29.83
N ASN A 92 -5.43 10.59 -30.54
CA ASN A 92 -5.41 9.13 -30.36
C ASN A 92 -6.83 8.52 -30.30
N ASN A 93 -7.68 8.90 -31.26
CA ASN A 93 -9.11 8.56 -31.39
C ASN A 93 -10.04 9.02 -30.25
N ASN A 94 -9.54 9.75 -29.24
CA ASN A 94 -10.34 10.32 -28.16
C ASN A 94 -10.72 11.77 -28.48
N SER A 95 -11.97 12.17 -28.22
CA SER A 95 -12.50 13.51 -28.55
C SER A 95 -12.72 14.36 -27.30
N TYR A 96 -12.11 15.55 -27.27
CA TYR A 96 -12.12 16.47 -26.13
C TYR A 96 -12.83 17.78 -26.48
N GLY A 97 -14.10 17.88 -26.07
CA GLY A 97 -14.89 19.11 -26.23
C GLY A 97 -14.38 20.28 -25.37
N LYS A 98 -14.25 21.47 -25.97
CA LYS A 98 -13.85 22.75 -25.36
C LYS A 98 -14.56 23.91 -26.05
N ASN A 99 -15.01 24.92 -25.31
CA ASN A 99 -15.60 26.12 -25.90
C ASN A 99 -14.52 27.19 -26.16
N THR A 100 -14.65 27.97 -27.23
CA THR A 100 -13.79 29.14 -27.47
C THR A 100 -14.11 30.28 -26.49
N ASN A 101 -13.09 31.01 -26.04
CA ASN A 101 -13.30 32.20 -25.20
C ASN A 101 -13.77 33.42 -26.02
N SER A 102 -13.93 34.58 -25.36
CA SER A 102 -14.34 35.85 -26.00
C SER A 102 -13.49 36.28 -27.20
N ASN A 103 -12.25 35.80 -27.27
CA ASN A 103 -11.26 36.17 -28.27
C ASN A 103 -11.06 35.04 -29.31
N GLY A 104 -11.93 34.01 -29.31
CA GLY A 104 -11.92 32.90 -30.25
C GLY A 104 -10.98 31.76 -29.91
N PHE A 105 -10.29 31.79 -28.76
CA PHE A 105 -9.32 30.75 -28.42
C PHE A 105 -9.94 29.56 -27.69
N ALA A 106 -9.64 28.34 -28.13
CA ALA A 106 -9.85 27.11 -27.37
C ALA A 106 -8.49 26.44 -27.08
N SER A 107 -8.41 25.59 -26.05
CA SER A 107 -7.14 24.99 -25.62
C SER A 107 -7.30 23.63 -24.94
N LEU A 108 -6.31 22.76 -25.14
CA LEU A 108 -6.19 21.42 -24.57
C LEU A 108 -4.85 21.29 -23.81
N LYS A 109 -4.89 20.78 -22.58
CA LYS A 109 -3.69 20.34 -21.85
C LYS A 109 -3.22 19.02 -22.48
N LEU A 110 -2.00 18.95 -22.99
CA LEU A 110 -1.47 17.73 -23.60
C LEU A 110 -0.88 16.80 -22.54
N ASN A 111 -1.52 15.65 -22.36
CA ASN A 111 -0.96 14.52 -21.61
C ASN A 111 -0.67 13.39 -22.62
N LEU A 112 0.47 13.47 -23.29
CA LEU A 112 0.90 12.57 -24.36
C LEU A 112 2.36 12.15 -24.13
N PRO A 113 2.76 10.91 -24.48
CA PRO A 113 4.15 10.47 -24.39
C PRO A 113 5.03 11.12 -25.47
N ASP A 114 6.35 10.97 -25.36
CA ASP A 114 7.30 11.48 -26.34
C ASP A 114 7.09 10.92 -27.75
N GLY A 115 7.33 11.76 -28.76
CA GLY A 115 7.13 11.42 -30.17
C GLY A 115 6.27 12.44 -30.92
N GLU A 116 5.81 12.06 -32.11
CA GLU A 116 4.94 12.87 -32.96
C GLU A 116 3.50 12.35 -32.90
N HIS A 117 2.53 13.26 -32.72
CA HIS A 117 1.11 12.96 -32.56
C HIS A 117 0.26 13.84 -33.46
N GLU A 118 -0.80 13.29 -34.04
CA GLU A 118 -1.81 14.05 -34.76
C GLU A 118 -2.89 14.57 -33.78
N ILE A 119 -3.15 15.88 -33.83
CA ILE A 119 -4.30 16.53 -33.20
C ILE A 119 -5.20 17.06 -34.31
N THR A 120 -6.33 16.41 -34.55
CA THR A 120 -7.37 16.91 -35.46
C THR A 120 -8.35 17.77 -34.68
N THR A 121 -8.33 19.07 -34.94
CA THR A 121 -9.24 20.04 -34.33
C THR A 121 -10.44 20.25 -35.24
N VAL A 122 -11.66 20.05 -34.73
CA VAL A 122 -12.91 20.14 -35.49
C VAL A 122 -13.84 21.19 -34.87
N PHE A 123 -14.42 22.04 -35.71
CA PHE A 123 -15.61 22.83 -35.45
C PHE A 123 -16.73 22.28 -36.36
N GLU A 124 -17.82 21.78 -35.77
CA GLU A 124 -18.94 21.14 -36.51
C GLU A 124 -19.86 22.14 -37.24
N GLY A 125 -19.51 23.44 -37.21
CA GLY A 125 -20.36 24.53 -37.70
C GLY A 125 -21.46 24.92 -36.71
N ASP A 126 -22.26 25.92 -37.10
CA ASP A 126 -23.53 26.25 -36.45
C ASP A 126 -24.55 26.79 -37.48
N ASP A 127 -25.60 27.47 -37.04
CA ASP A 127 -26.63 28.06 -37.92
C ASP A 127 -26.10 29.24 -38.77
N TYR A 128 -24.95 29.82 -38.43
CA TYR A 128 -24.37 31.01 -39.06
C TYR A 128 -23.02 30.75 -39.73
N TYR A 129 -22.18 29.90 -39.14
CA TYR A 129 -20.86 29.54 -39.66
C TYR A 129 -20.82 28.11 -40.22
N LYS A 130 -20.03 27.89 -41.27
CA LYS A 130 -19.74 26.53 -41.78
C LYS A 130 -18.85 25.74 -40.82
N ASP A 131 -18.79 24.43 -41.03
CA ASP A 131 -17.82 23.57 -40.36
C ASP A 131 -16.38 23.89 -40.80
N SER A 132 -15.41 23.51 -39.97
CA SER A 132 -13.99 23.60 -40.32
C SER A 132 -13.16 22.59 -39.53
N SER A 133 -12.07 22.12 -40.12
CA SER A 133 -11.17 21.14 -39.51
C SER A 133 -9.72 21.44 -39.83
N MET A 134 -8.83 21.17 -38.87
CA MET A 134 -7.39 21.36 -38.96
C MET A 134 -6.66 20.22 -38.26
N THR A 135 -5.94 19.38 -39.01
CA THR A 135 -5.02 18.38 -38.45
C THR A 135 -3.64 18.97 -38.25
N THR A 136 -3.14 18.89 -37.02
CA THR A 136 -1.84 19.45 -36.61
C THR A 136 -0.93 18.35 -36.09
N MET A 137 0.26 18.20 -36.69
CA MET A 137 1.35 17.44 -36.07
C MET A 137 1.88 18.21 -34.86
N VAL A 138 1.90 17.58 -33.69
CA VAL A 138 2.62 18.07 -32.51
C VAL A 138 3.73 17.10 -32.11
N THR A 139 4.84 17.61 -31.60
CA THR A 139 5.98 16.80 -31.13
C THR A 139 6.17 16.99 -29.64
N ILE A 140 6.15 15.91 -28.87
CA ILE A 140 6.45 15.91 -27.43
C ILE A 140 7.91 15.48 -27.22
N LYS A 141 8.64 16.23 -26.38
CA LYS A 141 10.07 16.04 -26.07
C LYS A 141 10.34 16.26 -24.56
N ASN A 142 9.60 15.54 -23.73
CA ASN A 142 9.72 15.56 -22.27
C ASN A 142 10.94 14.80 -21.74
N THR A 143 11.48 13.86 -22.51
CA THR A 143 12.67 13.10 -22.14
C THR A 143 13.96 13.83 -22.53
N ARG A 144 14.84 14.02 -21.56
CA ARG A 144 16.26 14.32 -21.77
C ARG A 144 17.01 13.01 -21.59
N VAL A 145 17.71 12.57 -22.63
CA VAL A 145 18.51 11.33 -22.59
C VAL A 145 19.87 11.64 -21.98
N VAL A 146 20.32 10.77 -21.09
CA VAL A 146 21.70 10.72 -20.60
C VAL A 146 22.38 9.56 -21.31
N ASP A 147 23.20 9.90 -22.31
CA ASP A 147 24.00 8.94 -23.10
C ASP A 147 25.12 8.31 -22.26
N ASP A 148 25.72 7.23 -22.76
CA ASP A 148 26.82 6.53 -22.08
C ASP A 148 28.11 7.38 -22.01
N GLY A 149 28.91 7.16 -20.96
CA GLY A 149 30.23 7.79 -20.79
C GLY A 149 30.24 9.27 -20.36
N LEU A 150 29.09 9.91 -20.14
CA LEU A 150 29.01 11.30 -19.65
C LEU A 150 29.51 11.44 -18.19
N SER A 151 30.16 12.56 -17.89
CA SER A 151 30.62 12.92 -16.53
C SER A 151 29.50 13.45 -15.64
N ASN A 152 29.69 13.41 -14.31
CA ASN A 152 28.71 13.97 -13.37
C ASN A 152 28.35 15.44 -13.66
N SER A 153 29.30 16.25 -14.12
CA SER A 153 29.06 17.64 -14.55
C SER A 153 28.13 17.73 -15.76
N GLU A 154 28.34 16.91 -16.79
CA GLU A 154 27.50 16.93 -17.99
C GLU A 154 26.08 16.39 -17.69
N ILE A 155 25.96 15.43 -16.78
CA ILE A 155 24.67 14.92 -16.30
C ILE A 155 23.94 15.99 -15.46
N GLN A 156 24.66 16.72 -14.60
CA GLN A 156 24.10 17.83 -13.85
C GLN A 156 23.69 18.98 -14.77
N ASP A 157 24.46 19.29 -15.82
CA ASP A 157 24.07 20.28 -16.84
C ASP A 157 22.77 19.88 -17.56
N ILE A 158 22.57 18.59 -17.86
CA ILE A 158 21.29 18.08 -18.41
C ILE A 158 20.14 18.33 -17.43
N ILE A 159 20.34 18.04 -16.13
CA ILE A 159 19.35 18.26 -15.05
C ILE A 159 19.05 19.75 -14.85
N ASP A 160 20.08 20.61 -14.84
CA ASP A 160 19.96 22.04 -14.58
C ASP A 160 19.34 22.80 -15.75
N ASN A 161 19.54 22.35 -16.99
CA ASN A 161 18.86 22.88 -18.18
C ASN A 161 17.47 22.27 -18.43
N ALA A 162 17.11 21.14 -17.81
CA ALA A 162 15.78 20.53 -17.96
C ALA A 162 14.64 21.43 -17.40
N LYS A 163 13.45 21.34 -18.00
CA LYS A 163 12.23 21.95 -17.46
C LYS A 163 11.64 21.10 -16.33
N GLU A 164 10.82 21.70 -15.48
CA GLU A 164 10.02 20.95 -14.51
C GLU A 164 9.12 19.92 -15.23
N ASN A 165 8.90 18.75 -14.62
CA ASN A 165 8.21 17.57 -15.18
C ASN A 165 8.99 16.78 -16.25
N ASN A 166 10.21 17.18 -16.63
CA ASN A 166 11.05 16.38 -17.53
C ASN A 166 11.46 15.03 -16.92
N VAL A 167 11.58 14.04 -17.81
CA VAL A 167 12.17 12.74 -17.53
C VAL A 167 13.64 12.79 -17.93
N ILE A 168 14.54 12.49 -17.01
CA ILE A 168 15.97 12.33 -17.27
C ILE A 168 16.23 10.83 -17.37
N ARG A 169 16.33 10.31 -18.60
CA ARG A 169 16.38 8.87 -18.89
C ARG A 169 17.81 8.45 -19.20
N PHE A 170 18.37 7.64 -18.31
CA PHE A 170 19.72 7.10 -18.43
C PHE A 170 19.71 5.85 -19.32
N ILE A 171 20.63 5.79 -20.29
CA ILE A 171 20.76 4.65 -21.20
C ILE A 171 22.16 4.00 -21.19
N GLY A 172 23.15 4.60 -20.52
CA GLY A 172 24.43 3.96 -20.23
C GLY A 172 24.33 2.94 -19.10
N GLU A 173 25.15 1.89 -19.16
CA GLU A 173 25.14 0.80 -18.18
C GLU A 173 25.64 1.26 -16.79
N ALA A 174 26.63 2.16 -16.75
CA ALA A 174 27.22 2.63 -15.51
C ALA A 174 27.87 4.02 -15.62
N TYR A 175 27.74 4.81 -14.56
CA TYR A 175 28.36 6.13 -14.42
C TYR A 175 29.13 6.22 -13.10
N SER A 176 30.20 7.02 -13.10
CA SER A 176 31.16 7.14 -11.98
C SER A 176 31.27 8.58 -11.47
N ASP A 177 31.76 8.72 -10.23
CA ASP A 177 31.91 10.00 -9.51
C ASP A 177 30.59 10.78 -9.36
N ILE A 178 29.48 10.05 -9.23
CA ILE A 178 28.12 10.58 -9.29
C ILE A 178 27.66 11.23 -7.96
N ASN A 179 27.15 12.45 -8.07
CA ASN A 179 26.50 13.26 -7.04
C ASN A 179 25.58 14.26 -7.75
N LEU A 180 24.31 13.89 -7.93
CA LEU A 180 23.30 14.66 -8.65
C LEU A 180 22.41 15.43 -7.67
N VAL A 181 22.30 16.74 -7.85
CA VAL A 181 21.50 17.62 -6.98
C VAL A 181 20.22 18.02 -7.70
N ILE A 182 19.08 17.59 -7.15
CA ILE A 182 17.76 17.77 -7.75
C ILE A 182 17.02 18.87 -7.01
N THR A 183 16.89 20.02 -7.67
CA THR A 183 16.36 21.28 -7.10
C THR A 183 15.01 21.70 -7.69
N LYS A 184 14.50 20.97 -8.67
CA LYS A 184 13.24 21.19 -9.38
C LYS A 184 12.53 19.85 -9.61
N ARG A 185 11.22 19.84 -9.82
CA ARG A 185 10.45 18.61 -10.11
C ARG A 185 10.94 17.92 -11.39
N ILE A 186 11.49 16.71 -11.28
CA ILE A 186 11.83 15.84 -12.42
C ILE A 186 11.67 14.35 -12.07
N THR A 187 11.65 13.50 -13.09
CA THR A 187 11.78 12.05 -12.94
C THR A 187 13.16 11.60 -13.40
N LEU A 188 13.98 11.04 -12.50
CA LEU A 188 15.15 10.26 -12.89
C LEU A 188 14.70 8.83 -13.18
N LEU A 189 15.04 8.31 -14.36
CA LEU A 189 14.63 6.98 -14.83
C LEU A 189 15.81 6.22 -15.43
N SER A 190 15.93 4.94 -15.08
CA SER A 190 16.61 3.93 -15.90
C SER A 190 15.69 2.74 -16.13
N GLU A 191 15.73 2.20 -17.35
CA GLU A 191 14.97 1.01 -17.76
C GLU A 191 15.85 -0.26 -17.76
N ILE A 192 17.14 -0.10 -17.45
CA ILE A 192 18.19 -1.12 -17.61
C ILE A 192 18.96 -1.43 -16.32
N ASN A 193 18.52 -0.88 -15.18
CA ASN A 193 19.23 -0.92 -13.88
C ASN A 193 20.62 -0.25 -13.90
N THR A 194 20.74 0.88 -14.60
CA THR A 194 21.95 1.73 -14.67
C THR A 194 22.62 1.88 -13.31
N ILE A 195 23.93 1.63 -13.27
CA ILE A 195 24.72 1.74 -12.05
C ILE A 195 25.20 3.18 -11.85
N LEU A 196 24.83 3.80 -10.74
CA LEU A 196 25.32 5.13 -10.34
C LEU A 196 26.33 4.96 -9.20
N ARG A 197 27.61 5.29 -9.44
CA ARG A 197 28.68 5.17 -8.43
C ARG A 197 29.12 6.52 -7.90
N SER A 198 28.78 6.85 -6.66
CA SER A 198 29.41 7.97 -5.93
C SER A 198 30.76 7.53 -5.37
N SER A 199 31.81 8.30 -5.64
CA SER A 199 33.14 8.14 -5.02
C SER A 199 33.34 9.06 -3.80
N SER A 200 32.29 9.79 -3.39
CA SER A 200 32.37 10.81 -2.35
C SER A 200 31.33 10.61 -1.26
N ASN A 201 31.60 11.16 -0.08
CA ASN A 201 30.68 11.09 1.06
C ASN A 201 29.40 11.94 0.89
N ASN A 202 29.24 12.62 -0.25
CA ASN A 202 28.00 13.29 -0.64
C ASN A 202 26.99 12.27 -1.19
N PRO A 203 25.67 12.53 -1.10
CA PRO A 203 24.68 11.62 -1.65
C PRO A 203 24.88 11.39 -3.16
N ALA A 204 24.63 10.17 -3.65
CA ALA A 204 24.66 9.92 -5.10
C ALA A 204 23.51 10.67 -5.81
N ILE A 205 22.34 10.74 -5.17
CA ILE A 205 21.23 11.61 -5.55
C ILE A 205 20.78 12.41 -4.32
N TYR A 206 20.65 13.73 -4.46
CA TYR A 206 20.15 14.63 -3.41
C TYR A 206 18.97 15.47 -3.91
N ILE A 207 17.75 15.06 -3.54
CA ILE A 207 16.51 15.80 -3.75
C ILE A 207 16.38 16.86 -2.64
N LYS A 208 16.27 18.14 -3.01
CA LYS A 208 16.44 19.25 -2.07
C LYS A 208 15.47 20.41 -2.29
N GLY A 209 14.69 20.72 -1.26
CA GLY A 209 13.82 21.89 -1.16
C GLY A 209 12.50 21.76 -1.92
N ASN A 210 11.56 22.65 -1.61
CA ASN A 210 10.16 22.50 -1.98
C ASN A 210 9.93 22.46 -3.50
N ASN A 211 10.79 23.11 -4.29
CA ASN A 211 10.72 23.10 -5.76
C ASN A 211 11.01 21.71 -6.35
N ALA A 212 11.71 20.83 -5.63
CA ALA A 212 11.95 19.44 -6.01
C ALA A 212 10.85 18.47 -5.55
N SER A 213 9.72 18.98 -5.03
CA SER A 213 8.54 18.17 -4.72
C SER A 213 7.99 17.47 -5.98
N PHE A 214 7.29 16.35 -5.79
CA PHE A 214 6.80 15.46 -6.86
C PHE A 214 7.90 14.90 -7.79
N SER A 215 9.18 14.91 -7.35
CA SER A 215 10.27 14.25 -8.07
C SER A 215 10.23 12.72 -7.88
N THR A 216 10.71 11.99 -8.88
CA THR A 216 10.74 10.52 -8.86
C THR A 216 12.15 9.99 -9.16
N VAL A 217 12.54 8.89 -8.53
CA VAL A 217 13.79 8.14 -8.82
C VAL A 217 13.43 6.67 -9.01
N LYS A 218 13.58 6.16 -10.24
CA LYS A 218 13.16 4.80 -10.61
C LYS A 218 14.21 4.01 -11.39
N GLY A 219 14.49 2.78 -10.96
CA GLY A 219 15.21 1.78 -11.75
C GLY A 219 16.74 1.90 -11.75
N PHE A 220 17.37 2.36 -10.67
CA PHE A 220 18.84 2.48 -10.56
C PHE A 220 19.49 1.45 -9.63
N ASN A 221 20.78 1.18 -9.87
CA ASN A 221 21.66 0.46 -8.96
C ASN A 221 22.67 1.45 -8.35
N ILE A 222 22.41 1.94 -7.15
CA ILE A 222 23.14 3.05 -6.52
C ILE A 222 24.21 2.51 -5.57
N GLN A 223 25.45 2.92 -5.79
CA GLN A 223 26.65 2.47 -5.07
C GLN A 223 27.48 3.68 -4.64
N GLY A 224 28.20 3.61 -3.51
CA GLY A 224 29.17 4.66 -3.13
C GLY A 224 29.29 4.94 -1.63
N SER A 225 30.18 5.87 -1.24
CA SER A 225 30.49 6.12 0.18
C SER A 225 29.56 7.12 0.89
N GLY A 226 28.80 7.90 0.13
CA GLY A 226 27.74 8.77 0.64
C GLY A 226 26.40 8.05 0.85
N ILE A 227 25.35 8.82 1.10
CA ILE A 227 23.97 8.31 1.14
C ILE A 227 23.54 7.93 -0.28
N GLY A 228 22.78 6.84 -0.47
CA GLY A 228 22.30 6.47 -1.81
C GLY A 228 21.35 7.53 -2.40
N VAL A 229 20.21 7.74 -1.73
CA VAL A 229 19.31 8.87 -2.01
C VAL A 229 19.06 9.68 -0.74
N LYS A 230 19.39 10.97 -0.76
CA LYS A 230 18.95 11.93 0.27
C LYS A 230 17.75 12.74 -0.23
N ILE A 231 16.76 12.93 0.62
CA ILE A 231 15.62 13.83 0.40
C ILE A 231 15.57 14.82 1.57
N ASP A 232 15.47 16.12 1.31
CA ASP A 232 15.42 17.15 2.36
C ASP A 232 14.49 18.32 1.98
N GLY A 233 13.31 18.37 2.59
CA GLY A 233 12.34 19.45 2.37
C GLY A 233 11.62 19.40 1.02
N SER A 234 11.30 18.20 0.51
CA SER A 234 10.64 18.01 -0.80
C SER A 234 9.49 17.01 -0.68
N ASP A 235 8.26 17.46 -0.94
CA ASP A 235 7.02 16.69 -0.72
C ASP A 235 6.65 15.79 -1.91
N PHE A 236 5.76 14.81 -1.72
CA PHE A 236 5.24 13.93 -2.78
C PHE A 236 6.31 13.17 -3.59
N VAL A 237 7.50 12.96 -3.01
CA VAL A 237 8.64 12.30 -3.67
C VAL A 237 8.42 10.78 -3.73
N THR A 238 8.71 10.18 -4.89
CA THR A 238 8.64 8.72 -5.10
C THR A 238 10.01 8.10 -5.38
N ILE A 239 10.43 7.14 -4.56
CA ILE A 239 11.63 6.32 -4.78
C ILE A 239 11.17 4.88 -5.03
N GLN A 240 11.34 4.36 -6.24
CA GLN A 240 10.75 3.08 -6.65
C GLN A 240 11.74 2.15 -7.39
N ASN A 241 11.72 0.84 -7.09
CA ASN A 241 12.47 -0.18 -7.84
C ASN A 241 13.98 0.14 -8.00
N ASN A 242 14.62 0.67 -6.96
CA ASN A 242 16.08 0.89 -6.94
C ASN A 242 16.77 -0.17 -6.08
N THR A 243 17.96 -0.61 -6.48
CA THR A 243 18.90 -1.35 -5.62
C THR A 243 19.93 -0.37 -5.07
N ILE A 244 20.18 -0.37 -3.75
CA ILE A 244 21.04 0.62 -3.10
C ILE A 244 21.95 -0.07 -2.06
N SER A 245 23.27 0.10 -2.22
CA SER A 245 24.33 -0.47 -1.37
C SER A 245 25.46 0.56 -1.21
N THR A 246 25.56 1.21 -0.04
CA THR A 246 26.48 2.33 0.19
C THR A 246 27.24 2.25 1.51
N ASP A 247 28.37 2.98 1.65
CA ASP A 247 29.08 3.10 2.93
C ASP A 247 28.38 4.05 3.93
N ASN A 248 27.06 4.22 3.82
CA ASN A 248 26.25 5.11 4.67
C ASN A 248 24.83 4.54 4.86
N ASN A 249 23.81 5.41 4.93
CA ASN A 249 22.41 4.99 4.77
C ASN A 249 22.06 4.82 3.28
N GLY A 250 21.23 3.83 2.94
CA GLY A 250 20.72 3.64 1.59
C GLY A 250 19.81 4.78 1.15
N ILE A 251 18.74 5.03 1.91
CA ILE A 251 17.86 6.21 1.76
C ILE A 251 17.82 7.00 3.07
N ALA A 252 17.88 8.33 3.00
CA ALA A 252 17.64 9.21 4.14
C ALA A 252 16.70 10.36 3.76
N ALA A 253 15.53 10.45 4.40
CA ALA A 253 14.52 11.46 4.14
C ALA A 253 14.25 12.33 5.37
N SER A 254 14.35 13.65 5.20
CA SER A 254 14.04 14.64 6.23
C SER A 254 13.04 15.70 5.74
N ASN A 255 12.08 16.07 6.59
CA ASN A 255 11.11 17.14 6.32
C ASN A 255 10.24 16.88 5.07
N VAL A 256 9.65 15.69 4.94
CA VAL A 256 8.86 15.28 3.75
C VAL A 256 7.42 14.95 4.09
N ASN A 257 6.46 15.60 3.43
CA ASN A 257 5.06 15.17 3.40
C ASN A 257 4.82 14.27 2.18
N TYR A 258 4.07 13.17 2.35
CA TYR A 258 3.71 12.24 1.26
C TYR A 258 4.91 11.58 0.56
N LEU A 259 5.89 11.11 1.34
CA LEU A 259 6.96 10.26 0.80
C LEU A 259 6.39 8.90 0.37
N ASN A 260 6.80 8.41 -0.80
CA ASN A 260 6.53 7.05 -1.26
C ASN A 260 7.85 6.32 -1.52
N VAL A 261 8.14 5.27 -0.75
CA VAL A 261 9.33 4.39 -0.94
C VAL A 261 8.83 2.98 -1.19
N THR A 262 8.89 2.51 -2.43
CA THR A 262 8.25 1.25 -2.83
C THR A 262 9.16 0.32 -3.65
N GLU A 263 9.14 -0.98 -3.34
CA GLU A 263 9.80 -2.01 -4.16
C GLU A 263 11.34 -1.85 -4.27
N ASN A 264 11.99 -1.11 -3.36
CA ASN A 264 13.43 -0.92 -3.38
C ASN A 264 14.17 -2.04 -2.62
N ASN A 265 15.38 -2.37 -3.07
CA ASN A 265 16.29 -3.29 -2.40
C ASN A 265 17.43 -2.49 -1.73
N LEU A 266 17.31 -2.28 -0.42
CA LEU A 266 18.21 -1.47 0.40
C LEU A 266 19.13 -2.41 1.20
N SER A 267 20.14 -2.94 0.51
CA SER A 267 20.94 -4.06 0.98
C SER A 267 22.44 -3.76 1.07
N GLY A 268 23.11 -4.22 2.13
CA GLY A 268 24.55 -4.07 2.26
C GLY A 268 25.02 -2.62 2.45
N ASN A 269 24.18 -1.77 3.03
CA ASN A 269 24.55 -0.40 3.39
C ASN A 269 25.27 -0.42 4.76
N SER A 270 26.37 0.32 4.93
CA SER A 270 27.19 0.22 6.16
C SER A 270 26.46 0.68 7.43
N LYS A 271 25.39 1.47 7.26
CA LYS A 271 24.49 1.89 8.33
C LYS A 271 23.08 1.32 8.09
N ASN A 272 22.13 2.16 7.74
CA ASN A 272 20.71 1.80 7.71
C ASN A 272 20.19 1.67 6.28
N GLY A 273 19.28 0.72 6.04
CA GLY A 273 18.60 0.62 4.74
C GLY A 273 17.84 1.91 4.41
N LEU A 274 16.93 2.32 5.32
CA LEU A 274 16.17 3.58 5.23
C LEU A 274 16.16 4.33 6.57
N THR A 275 16.28 5.65 6.53
CA THR A 275 16.05 6.57 7.66
C THR A 275 14.99 7.62 7.33
N LEU A 276 14.01 7.82 8.23
CA LEU A 276 12.89 8.74 8.06
C LEU A 276 12.70 9.67 9.28
N VAL A 277 12.80 10.99 9.11
CA VAL A 277 12.66 11.98 10.19
C VAL A 277 11.88 13.23 9.76
N LEU A 278 11.09 13.81 10.67
CA LEU A 278 10.28 15.02 10.45
C LEU A 278 9.32 14.90 9.24
N SER A 279 8.83 13.70 8.95
CA SER A 279 8.05 13.39 7.75
C SER A 279 6.63 12.94 8.09
N ASN A 280 5.69 13.21 7.18
CA ASN A 280 4.25 12.98 7.40
C ASN A 280 3.61 12.22 6.23
N ASN A 281 2.51 11.50 6.50
CA ASN A 281 1.66 10.86 5.47
C ASN A 281 2.46 9.94 4.52
N SER A 282 3.44 9.21 5.07
CA SER A 282 4.48 8.51 4.28
C SER A 282 4.17 7.02 4.12
N HIS A 283 4.43 6.47 2.94
CA HIS A 283 4.17 5.08 2.58
C HIS A 283 5.49 4.37 2.23
N ILE A 284 5.80 3.32 2.99
CA ILE A 284 7.01 2.50 2.86
C ILE A 284 6.56 1.06 2.63
N SER A 285 6.59 0.54 1.39
CA SER A 285 6.01 -0.78 1.12
C SER A 285 6.70 -1.63 0.05
N GLY A 286 6.63 -2.96 0.23
CA GLY A 286 7.26 -3.94 -0.66
C GLY A 286 8.78 -3.86 -0.75
N ASN A 287 9.45 -3.08 0.12
CA ASN A 287 10.91 -2.94 0.09
C ASN A 287 11.58 -4.13 0.76
N ILE A 288 12.81 -4.41 0.34
CA ILE A 288 13.72 -5.36 0.97
C ILE A 288 14.82 -4.55 1.68
N MET A 289 15.07 -4.82 2.96
CA MET A 289 16.08 -4.11 3.76
C MET A 289 16.95 -5.11 4.52
N ASN A 290 18.12 -5.45 3.99
CA ASN A 290 18.88 -6.60 4.48
C ASN A 290 20.40 -6.47 4.48
N ASP A 291 21.03 -7.26 5.37
CA ASP A 291 22.49 -7.34 5.50
C ASP A 291 23.15 -5.95 5.69
N ASN A 292 22.44 -4.96 6.26
CA ASN A 292 22.95 -3.61 6.55
C ASN A 292 23.67 -3.55 7.91
N GLY A 293 24.67 -2.68 8.04
CA GLY A 293 25.62 -2.64 9.18
C GLY A 293 25.13 -1.96 10.46
N GLU A 294 24.01 -1.27 10.42
CA GLU A 294 23.21 -0.85 11.59
C GLU A 294 21.84 -1.54 11.50
N ASN A 295 20.79 -0.83 11.03
CA ASN A 295 19.40 -1.32 11.07
C ASN A 295 18.78 -1.47 9.67
N GLY A 296 17.67 -2.20 9.57
CA GLY A 296 16.86 -2.18 8.34
C GLY A 296 16.22 -0.82 8.11
N PHE A 297 15.45 -0.36 9.10
CA PHE A 297 14.73 0.90 9.09
C PHE A 297 14.92 1.68 10.41
N VAL A 298 15.08 3.01 10.31
CA VAL A 298 15.16 3.92 11.47
C VAL A 298 14.17 5.06 11.31
N MET A 299 13.38 5.33 12.35
CA MET A 299 12.36 6.39 12.36
C MET A 299 12.50 7.32 13.56
N GLY A 300 12.58 8.62 13.27
CA GLY A 300 12.48 9.68 14.27
C GLY A 300 11.06 10.24 14.38
N LYS A 301 10.91 11.38 15.06
CA LYS A 301 9.67 12.19 15.10
C LYS A 301 9.09 12.38 13.70
N SER A 302 7.95 11.77 13.42
CA SER A 302 7.22 11.74 12.14
C SER A 302 5.74 11.35 12.42
N ASN A 303 4.81 11.61 11.51
CA ASN A 303 3.36 11.38 11.72
C ASN A 303 2.72 10.60 10.54
N ASN A 304 1.59 9.93 10.74
CA ASN A 304 0.79 9.23 9.72
C ASN A 304 1.65 8.39 8.75
N THR A 305 2.35 7.38 9.26
CA THR A 305 3.29 6.59 8.44
C THR A 305 2.85 5.14 8.33
N TYR A 306 2.79 4.63 7.10
CA TYR A 306 2.33 3.30 6.75
C TYR A 306 3.51 2.48 6.23
N ILE A 307 3.92 1.47 7.00
CA ILE A 307 5.03 0.58 6.73
C ILE A 307 4.45 -0.82 6.52
N TYR A 308 4.31 -1.26 5.26
CA TYR A 308 3.59 -2.49 4.97
C TYR A 308 4.18 -3.39 3.88
N GLY A 309 4.11 -4.71 4.10
CA GLY A 309 4.60 -5.72 3.15
C GLY A 309 6.12 -5.69 2.90
N ASN A 310 6.91 -5.06 3.76
CA ASN A 310 8.37 -5.01 3.62
C ASN A 310 9.03 -6.29 4.18
N THR A 311 10.21 -6.64 3.65
CA THR A 311 11.00 -7.79 4.11
C THR A 311 12.34 -7.32 4.68
N ILE A 312 12.52 -7.43 6.00
CA ILE A 312 13.60 -6.77 6.75
C ILE A 312 14.41 -7.83 7.52
N PHE A 313 15.65 -8.10 7.12
CA PHE A 313 16.40 -9.25 7.66
C PHE A 313 17.93 -9.14 7.71
N LYS A 314 18.54 -9.80 8.71
CA LYS A 314 20.00 -9.82 8.97
C LYS A 314 20.68 -8.45 9.07
N ASN A 315 19.94 -7.40 9.41
CA ASN A 315 20.59 -6.14 9.75
C ASN A 315 21.34 -6.33 11.08
N ALA A 316 22.53 -5.74 11.24
CA ALA A 316 23.46 -6.07 12.32
C ALA A 316 22.93 -5.75 13.72
N LEU A 317 22.04 -4.76 13.83
CA LEU A 317 21.32 -4.37 15.03
C LEU A 317 19.83 -4.71 14.88
N PHE A 318 18.96 -3.71 14.77
CA PHE A 318 17.51 -3.90 14.76
C PHE A 318 16.97 -4.13 13.34
N GLY A 319 15.85 -4.86 13.23
CA GLY A 319 15.03 -4.83 12.02
C GLY A 319 14.48 -3.41 11.81
N MET A 320 13.75 -2.91 12.80
CA MET A 320 13.27 -1.53 12.84
C MET A 320 13.57 -0.86 14.20
N HIS A 321 14.07 0.37 14.17
CA HIS A 321 14.35 1.19 15.36
C HIS A 321 13.51 2.47 15.33
N ILE A 322 12.63 2.63 16.33
CA ILE A 322 11.70 3.75 16.47
C ILE A 322 12.12 4.59 17.68
N ALA A 323 12.54 5.84 17.47
CA ALA A 323 13.26 6.63 18.49
C ALA A 323 12.89 8.12 18.51
N ASP A 324 13.20 8.81 19.61
CA ASP A 324 13.25 10.27 19.66
C ASP A 324 14.64 10.85 19.33
N LYS A 325 15.65 10.00 19.13
CA LYS A 325 17.01 10.39 18.75
C LYS A 325 17.49 9.62 17.52
N VAL A 326 17.78 10.33 16.43
CA VAL A 326 18.26 9.75 15.16
C VAL A 326 19.41 10.59 14.61
N ASN A 327 20.45 9.94 14.06
CA ASN A 327 21.66 10.61 13.56
C ASN A 327 22.31 11.59 14.57
N GLY A 328 22.22 11.28 15.86
CA GLY A 328 22.72 12.11 16.97
C GLY A 328 21.78 13.23 17.43
N PHE A 329 20.82 13.67 16.60
CA PHE A 329 19.86 14.72 16.95
C PHE A 329 18.72 14.18 17.82
N ASN A 330 18.34 14.89 18.88
CA ASN A 330 17.21 14.56 19.75
C ASN A 330 15.99 15.45 19.42
N TYR A 331 14.92 14.82 18.95
CA TYR A 331 13.66 15.45 18.52
C TYR A 331 12.66 15.68 19.66
N LYS A 332 12.98 15.25 20.89
CA LYS A 332 12.18 15.31 22.13
C LYS A 332 10.84 14.56 22.12
N THR A 333 10.44 13.97 21.00
CA THR A 333 9.33 13.02 20.86
C THR A 333 9.71 11.94 19.85
N GLY A 334 9.13 10.76 19.98
CA GLY A 334 9.11 9.77 18.90
C GLY A 334 8.09 10.15 17.81
N PRO A 335 7.77 9.21 16.90
CA PRO A 335 6.67 9.35 15.95
C PRO A 335 5.30 9.00 16.55
N GLU A 336 4.24 9.42 15.85
CA GLU A 336 2.83 9.23 16.19
C GLU A 336 2.03 8.74 14.95
N ASN A 337 0.86 8.12 15.15
CA ASN A 337 0.02 7.55 14.07
C ASN A 337 0.84 6.64 13.12
N LEU A 338 1.51 5.64 13.71
CA LEU A 338 2.42 4.73 13.03
C LEU A 338 1.73 3.37 12.79
N PHE A 339 1.67 2.93 11.55
CA PHE A 339 1.03 1.70 11.12
C PHE A 339 2.07 0.76 10.51
N ILE A 340 2.42 -0.30 11.23
CA ILE A 340 3.38 -1.33 10.86
C ILE A 340 2.59 -2.62 10.63
N SER A 341 2.45 -3.06 9.38
CA SER A 341 1.62 -4.23 9.10
C SER A 341 2.06 -5.11 7.93
N GLU A 342 1.77 -6.41 8.01
CA GLU A 342 2.10 -7.39 6.95
C GLU A 342 3.61 -7.51 6.63
N ASN A 343 4.50 -6.95 7.46
CA ASN A 343 5.94 -7.01 7.24
C ASN A 343 6.52 -8.35 7.70
N THR A 344 7.58 -8.81 7.03
CA THR A 344 8.37 -9.99 7.42
C THR A 344 9.71 -9.53 7.97
N ILE A 345 9.90 -9.63 9.30
CA ILE A 345 11.03 -9.06 10.02
C ILE A 345 11.80 -10.18 10.74
N ASN A 346 12.92 -10.66 10.17
CA ASN A 346 13.58 -11.86 10.68
C ASN A 346 15.10 -11.82 10.74
N LYS A 347 15.69 -12.56 11.69
CA LYS A 347 17.15 -12.81 11.78
C LYS A 347 18.01 -11.54 11.89
N ASN A 348 17.45 -10.42 12.34
CA ASN A 348 18.23 -9.22 12.67
C ASN A 348 19.03 -9.49 13.96
N GLY A 349 20.17 -8.82 14.12
CA GLY A 349 21.16 -9.16 15.14
C GLY A 349 20.66 -8.98 16.57
N TRP A 350 19.83 -7.96 16.83
CA TRP A 350 19.20 -7.66 18.12
C TRP A 350 17.67 -7.87 17.98
N ASP A 351 16.86 -6.82 18.18
CA ASP A 351 15.40 -6.93 18.12
C ASP A 351 14.84 -6.91 16.68
N GLY A 352 13.68 -7.55 16.48
CA GLY A 352 12.89 -7.38 15.26
C GLY A 352 12.36 -5.95 15.14
N ILE A 353 11.60 -5.50 16.14
CA ILE A 353 11.14 -4.11 16.28
C ILE A 353 11.54 -3.60 17.67
N TYR A 354 12.39 -2.56 17.71
CA TYR A 354 12.71 -1.84 18.94
C TYR A 354 12.06 -0.45 18.94
N ILE A 355 11.19 -0.21 19.91
CA ILE A 355 10.60 1.10 20.20
C ILE A 355 11.34 1.69 21.41
N GLU A 356 12.41 2.43 21.13
CA GLU A 356 13.06 3.28 22.12
C GLU A 356 12.10 4.37 22.58
N ARG A 357 11.46 5.05 21.61
CA ARG A 357 10.36 5.96 21.88
C ARG A 357 9.41 6.16 20.70
N ALA A 358 8.12 6.05 20.98
CA ALA A 358 7.02 6.56 20.16
C ALA A 358 6.02 7.34 21.04
N GLU A 359 5.11 8.09 20.41
CA GLU A 359 3.99 8.75 21.08
C GLU A 359 2.69 7.96 20.80
N ASP A 360 1.58 8.59 20.41
CA ASP A 360 0.25 7.97 20.31
C ASP A 360 -0.07 7.23 18.98
N ASN A 361 -1.07 6.35 19.06
CA ASN A 361 -1.68 5.59 17.96
C ASN A 361 -0.69 4.71 17.17
N ILE A 362 0.08 3.91 17.91
CA ILE A 362 1.05 2.97 17.33
C ILE A 362 0.38 1.61 17.09
N ASN A 363 0.34 1.17 15.84
CA ASN A 363 -0.35 -0.03 15.38
C ASN A 363 0.67 -1.01 14.80
N ILE A 364 0.92 -2.14 15.45
CA ILE A 364 1.76 -3.23 14.92
C ILE A 364 0.86 -4.43 14.68
N LYS A 365 0.47 -4.69 13.42
CA LYS A 365 -0.59 -5.65 13.09
C LYS A 365 -0.29 -6.56 11.91
N GLY A 366 -0.51 -7.87 12.01
CA GLY A 366 -0.35 -8.76 10.85
C GLY A 366 1.10 -9.11 10.47
N ASN A 367 2.10 -8.74 11.28
CA ASN A 367 3.52 -8.93 10.94
C ASN A 367 4.01 -10.34 11.30
N THR A 368 4.95 -10.86 10.50
CA THR A 368 5.71 -12.08 10.83
C THR A 368 7.10 -11.70 11.32
N ILE A 369 7.34 -11.91 12.61
CA ILE A 369 8.55 -11.47 13.32
C ILE A 369 9.27 -12.72 13.85
N ASP A 370 10.38 -13.11 13.22
CA ASP A 370 10.97 -14.45 13.42
C ASP A 370 12.48 -14.46 13.67
N ALA A 371 12.91 -15.26 14.66
CA ALA A 371 14.31 -15.62 14.85
C ALA A 371 15.30 -14.44 14.94
N ASN A 372 14.87 -13.30 15.47
CA ASN A 372 15.75 -12.17 15.75
C ASN A 372 16.62 -12.49 16.98
N GLY A 373 17.80 -11.88 17.07
CA GLY A 373 18.82 -12.27 18.06
C GLY A 373 18.39 -12.05 19.52
N ASP A 374 17.71 -10.95 19.79
CA ASP A 374 17.15 -10.61 21.09
C ASP A 374 15.62 -10.70 21.07
N ASN A 375 14.88 -9.59 21.08
CA ASN A 375 13.42 -9.61 21.23
C ASN A 375 12.69 -9.64 19.87
N GLY A 376 11.50 -10.23 19.80
CA GLY A 376 10.63 -10.04 18.65
C GLY A 376 10.16 -8.58 18.53
N ILE A 377 9.51 -8.10 19.59
CA ILE A 377 9.19 -6.68 19.81
C ILE A 377 9.72 -6.27 21.19
N SER A 378 10.38 -5.11 21.26
CA SER A 378 10.88 -4.49 22.49
C SER A 378 10.33 -3.07 22.59
N ILE A 379 9.79 -2.71 23.76
CA ILE A 379 9.02 -1.46 23.96
C ILE A 379 9.55 -0.76 25.21
N ASN A 380 10.11 0.44 25.05
CA ASN A 380 10.69 1.22 26.14
C ASN A 380 9.81 2.43 26.51
N LYS A 381 9.55 3.36 25.59
CA LYS A 381 8.57 4.46 25.79
C LYS A 381 7.54 4.51 24.66
N ILE A 382 6.26 4.60 25.00
CA ILE A 382 5.16 4.59 24.04
C ILE A 382 3.92 5.33 24.59
N GLY A 383 3.16 5.98 23.72
CA GLY A 383 1.79 6.43 24.01
C GLY A 383 0.79 5.30 23.84
N ASN A 384 -0.44 5.58 23.43
CA ASN A 384 -1.48 4.58 23.21
C ASN A 384 -1.16 3.68 22.00
N TYR A 385 -1.31 2.36 22.13
CA TYR A 385 -0.87 1.41 21.10
C TYR A 385 -1.66 0.10 21.02
N GLN A 386 -1.55 -0.58 19.88
CA GLN A 386 -2.17 -1.88 19.61
C GLN A 386 -1.20 -2.84 18.90
N ILE A 387 -0.96 -4.01 19.50
CA ILE A 387 -0.21 -5.13 18.94
C ILE A 387 -1.17 -6.30 18.79
N GLN A 388 -1.61 -6.58 17.56
CA GLN A 388 -2.63 -7.60 17.26
C GLN A 388 -2.25 -8.40 16.03
N SER A 389 -2.70 -9.64 15.89
CA SER A 389 -2.50 -10.40 14.64
C SER A 389 -1.03 -10.59 14.21
N ASN A 390 -0.04 -10.51 15.11
CA ASN A 390 1.36 -10.78 14.75
C ASN A 390 1.72 -12.24 15.03
N VAL A 391 2.63 -12.80 14.23
CA VAL A 391 3.30 -14.08 14.49
C VAL A 391 4.70 -13.76 15.00
N ILE A 392 5.01 -14.08 16.26
CA ILE A 392 6.25 -13.67 16.93
C ILE A 392 6.96 -14.90 17.49
N THR A 393 8.01 -15.34 16.80
CA THR A 393 8.62 -16.67 17.00
C THR A 393 10.15 -16.68 17.04
N ASN A 394 10.71 -17.75 17.64
CA ASN A 394 12.14 -18.13 17.62
C ASN A 394 13.16 -17.09 18.15
N SER A 395 12.71 -15.93 18.64
CA SER A 395 13.57 -14.89 19.20
C SER A 395 13.99 -15.26 20.64
N TYR A 396 14.81 -14.47 21.33
CA TYR A 396 15.10 -14.70 22.75
C TYR A 396 13.82 -14.51 23.59
N VAL A 397 13.16 -13.36 23.47
CA VAL A 397 11.82 -13.09 24.02
C VAL A 397 10.86 -12.73 22.88
N GLY A 398 9.58 -13.07 23.02
CA GLY A 398 8.55 -12.65 22.06
C GLY A 398 8.29 -11.15 22.11
N VAL A 399 7.67 -10.69 23.20
CA VAL A 399 7.41 -9.25 23.46
C VAL A 399 8.01 -8.85 24.81
N ARG A 400 8.86 -7.81 24.83
CA ARG A 400 9.52 -7.28 26.02
C ARG A 400 9.09 -5.84 26.31
N PHE A 401 8.61 -5.61 27.53
CA PHE A 401 8.39 -4.27 28.10
C PHE A 401 9.63 -3.87 28.92
N ALA A 402 10.43 -2.95 28.36
CA ALA A 402 11.76 -2.58 28.84
C ALA A 402 11.73 -1.55 29.99
N ASP A 403 12.90 -1.07 30.42
CA ASP A 403 13.08 -0.52 31.77
C ASP A 403 12.39 0.83 32.02
N ASP A 404 12.23 1.68 31.00
CA ASP A 404 11.45 2.92 31.12
C ASP A 404 9.95 2.71 30.87
N TYR A 405 9.49 1.48 30.61
CA TYR A 405 8.09 1.22 30.26
C TYR A 405 7.14 1.60 31.40
N VAL A 406 6.11 2.36 31.01
CA VAL A 406 4.94 2.75 31.81
C VAL A 406 3.73 2.47 30.93
N PRO A 407 2.69 1.77 31.41
CA PRO A 407 1.49 1.51 30.61
C PRO A 407 0.74 2.81 30.28
N PRO A 408 0.32 3.02 29.02
CA PRO A 408 -0.57 4.13 28.65
C PRO A 408 -2.01 3.87 29.13
N GLU A 409 -2.91 4.85 28.92
CA GLU A 409 -4.33 4.70 29.22
C GLU A 409 -5.00 3.61 28.37
N SER A 410 -4.59 3.49 27.10
CA SER A 410 -5.06 2.48 26.15
C SER A 410 -3.88 1.70 25.55
N GLN A 411 -3.75 0.45 25.99
CA GLN A 411 -2.88 -0.56 25.39
C GLN A 411 -3.72 -1.79 25.03
N ASP A 412 -3.47 -2.38 23.86
CA ASP A 412 -3.97 -3.71 23.52
C ASP A 412 -2.83 -4.58 22.97
N VAL A 413 -2.67 -5.77 23.54
CA VAL A 413 -1.72 -6.79 23.12
C VAL A 413 -2.45 -8.13 23.16
N SER A 414 -3.28 -8.38 22.15
CA SER A 414 -4.20 -9.52 22.07
C SER A 414 -4.21 -10.15 20.68
N TYR A 415 -4.64 -11.41 20.60
CA TYR A 415 -4.79 -12.15 19.34
C TYR A 415 -3.52 -12.23 18.47
N ASN A 416 -2.34 -12.25 19.10
CA ASN A 416 -1.08 -12.60 18.45
C ASN A 416 -0.78 -14.09 18.64
N ALA A 417 0.06 -14.67 17.78
CA ALA A 417 0.66 -15.99 17.98
C ALA A 417 2.12 -15.81 18.43
N ILE A 418 2.37 -15.96 19.73
CA ILE A 418 3.68 -15.66 20.36
C ILE A 418 4.21 -16.93 21.02
N TYR A 419 5.03 -17.69 20.29
CA TYR A 419 5.42 -19.05 20.69
C TYR A 419 6.85 -19.40 20.26
N LYS A 420 7.44 -20.43 20.86
CA LYS A 420 8.78 -20.96 20.51
C LYS A 420 9.93 -19.93 20.70
N ASN A 421 9.69 -18.80 21.37
CA ASN A 421 10.76 -17.89 21.80
C ASN A 421 11.56 -18.53 22.96
N ARG A 422 12.87 -18.32 22.97
CA ARG A 422 13.86 -19.15 23.70
C ARG A 422 13.85 -18.97 25.22
N HIS A 423 13.42 -17.82 25.71
CA HIS A 423 13.32 -17.51 27.15
C HIS A 423 11.86 -17.48 27.60
N VAL A 424 11.11 -16.43 27.24
CA VAL A 424 9.68 -16.29 27.54
C VAL A 424 8.93 -15.70 26.34
N GLN A 425 7.62 -15.92 26.28
CA GLN A 425 6.79 -15.37 25.21
C GLN A 425 6.49 -13.89 25.45
N VAL A 426 6.26 -13.49 26.71
CA VAL A 426 6.08 -12.08 27.11
C VAL A 426 6.85 -11.80 28.40
N GLU A 427 7.53 -10.66 28.45
CA GLU A 427 8.36 -10.20 29.58
C GLU A 427 8.08 -8.75 29.96
N ALA A 428 8.08 -8.46 31.27
CA ALA A 428 8.12 -7.09 31.79
C ALA A 428 9.34 -6.88 32.69
N LYS A 429 9.87 -5.64 32.64
CA LYS A 429 11.01 -5.14 33.44
C LYS A 429 10.98 -5.59 34.90
N ASP A 430 12.17 -5.76 35.49
CA ASP A 430 12.28 -6.42 36.78
C ASP A 430 11.56 -5.70 37.93
N THR A 431 11.57 -4.37 37.93
CA THR A 431 10.93 -3.57 38.97
C THR A 431 9.40 -3.47 38.81
N TYR A 432 8.82 -3.91 37.69
CA TYR A 432 7.41 -3.59 37.37
C TYR A 432 6.43 -3.92 38.51
N TYR A 433 6.54 -5.14 39.07
CA TYR A 433 5.63 -5.58 40.14
C TYR A 433 5.89 -4.84 41.46
N THR A 434 7.15 -4.54 41.80
CA THR A 434 7.49 -3.78 43.01
C THR A 434 7.07 -2.32 42.94
N ASP A 435 7.13 -1.72 41.74
CA ASP A 435 6.78 -0.32 41.51
C ASP A 435 5.26 -0.10 41.49
N ASN A 436 4.50 -1.08 40.99
CA ASN A 436 3.06 -0.95 40.74
C ASN A 436 2.17 -1.72 41.74
N GLY A 437 2.73 -2.66 42.52
CA GLY A 437 1.98 -3.57 43.40
C GLY A 437 1.07 -4.58 42.68
N LYS A 438 1.07 -4.57 41.34
CA LYS A 438 0.25 -5.42 40.47
C LYS A 438 1.08 -5.93 39.28
N LYS A 439 0.57 -6.95 38.61
CA LYS A 439 1.12 -7.46 37.36
C LYS A 439 0.85 -6.50 36.20
N LEU A 440 1.58 -6.65 35.10
CA LEU A 440 1.27 -5.97 33.84
C LEU A 440 0.16 -6.74 33.13
N GLU A 441 -0.97 -6.08 32.89
CA GLU A 441 -2.07 -6.64 32.11
C GLU A 441 -1.70 -6.72 30.63
N VAL A 442 -1.83 -7.90 30.04
CA VAL A 442 -1.60 -8.20 28.63
C VAL A 442 -2.77 -9.05 28.13
N GLY A 443 -3.34 -8.69 26.99
CA GLY A 443 -4.50 -9.36 26.41
C GLY A 443 -4.28 -10.84 26.11
N GLU A 444 -5.35 -11.54 25.71
CA GLU A 444 -5.27 -12.98 25.43
C GLU A 444 -4.58 -13.24 24.10
N ASN A 445 -3.52 -14.04 24.10
CA ASN A 445 -2.74 -14.40 22.90
C ASN A 445 -2.57 -15.91 22.82
N TRP A 446 -2.17 -16.41 21.65
CA TRP A 446 -1.83 -17.80 21.46
C TRP A 446 -0.36 -18.04 21.82
N TYR A 447 -0.12 -18.58 23.01
CA TYR A 447 1.22 -18.88 23.54
C TYR A 447 1.68 -20.33 23.31
N THR A 448 0.81 -21.19 22.78
CA THR A 448 0.92 -22.66 22.76
C THR A 448 0.94 -23.30 24.16
N ASP A 449 0.78 -24.63 24.26
CA ASP A 449 0.65 -25.33 25.55
C ASP A 449 1.89 -25.22 26.46
N ASP A 450 3.07 -25.02 25.88
CA ASP A 450 4.36 -24.97 26.60
C ASP A 450 5.03 -23.58 26.57
N GLY A 451 4.26 -22.53 26.25
CA GLY A 451 4.72 -21.15 26.27
C GLY A 451 5.02 -20.64 27.69
N LEU A 452 6.30 -20.53 28.06
CA LEU A 452 6.69 -19.89 29.32
C LEU A 452 6.38 -18.38 29.29
N LEU A 453 5.75 -17.88 30.35
CA LEU A 453 5.39 -16.48 30.54
C LEU A 453 6.12 -15.91 31.76
N CYS A 454 6.56 -14.65 31.68
CA CYS A 454 7.16 -13.98 32.84
C CYS A 454 6.12 -13.85 33.98
N PRO A 455 6.43 -14.26 35.23
CA PRO A 455 5.46 -14.22 36.35
C PRO A 455 4.88 -12.84 36.65
N LYS A 456 5.53 -11.75 36.18
CA LYS A 456 5.08 -10.36 36.33
C LYS A 456 3.95 -9.97 35.35
N ILE A 457 3.64 -10.80 34.36
CA ILE A 457 2.54 -10.60 33.40
C ILE A 457 1.25 -11.23 33.94
N ASN A 458 0.11 -10.56 33.74
CA ASN A 458 -1.23 -11.13 33.82
C ASN A 458 -1.80 -11.23 32.40
N THR A 459 -2.09 -12.45 31.96
CA THR A 459 -2.57 -12.77 30.60
C THR A 459 -3.15 -14.18 30.61
N LYS A 460 -3.88 -14.55 29.54
CA LYS A 460 -4.37 -15.92 29.33
C LYS A 460 -3.96 -16.40 27.94
N ASN A 461 -3.78 -17.71 27.82
CA ASN A 461 -3.59 -18.37 26.54
C ASN A 461 -4.95 -18.58 25.86
N LEU A 462 -5.08 -18.25 24.58
CA LEU A 462 -6.31 -18.48 23.81
C LEU A 462 -6.67 -19.98 23.81
N ARG A 463 -7.94 -20.28 24.01
CA ARG A 463 -8.43 -21.66 24.07
C ARG A 463 -8.55 -22.23 22.67
N PHE A 464 -7.66 -23.18 22.33
CA PHE A 464 -7.79 -23.99 21.12
C PHE A 464 -8.62 -25.27 21.36
N THR A 465 -9.66 -25.48 20.56
CA THR A 465 -10.58 -26.64 20.57
C THR A 465 -10.81 -27.20 19.17
N VAL A 466 -11.10 -28.51 19.10
CA VAL A 466 -11.59 -29.18 17.88
C VAL A 466 -12.84 -29.99 18.26
N THR A 467 -14.00 -29.55 17.79
CA THR A 467 -15.31 -30.09 18.14
C THR A 467 -15.97 -30.71 16.93
N GLN A 468 -16.67 -31.83 17.12
CA GLN A 468 -17.54 -32.41 16.10
C GLN A 468 -18.89 -31.67 16.06
N ILE A 469 -19.30 -31.23 14.87
CA ILE A 469 -20.56 -30.48 14.65
C ILE A 469 -21.52 -31.18 13.66
N GLY A 470 -21.13 -32.36 13.18
CA GLY A 470 -21.94 -33.27 12.36
C GLY A 470 -21.17 -34.55 12.05
N ASP A 471 -21.83 -35.54 11.44
CA ASP A 471 -21.35 -36.93 11.27
C ASP A 471 -19.85 -37.03 10.94
N ASN A 472 -19.41 -36.37 9.87
CA ASN A 472 -18.01 -36.29 9.43
C ASN A 472 -17.48 -34.84 9.40
N LEU A 473 -18.11 -33.90 10.12
CA LEU A 473 -17.80 -32.46 10.06
C LEU A 473 -17.25 -31.94 11.39
N PHE A 474 -16.05 -31.36 11.33
CA PHE A 474 -15.32 -30.87 12.48
C PHE A 474 -15.06 -29.36 12.36
N GLN A 475 -15.09 -28.69 13.50
CA GLN A 475 -14.76 -27.29 13.64
C GLN A 475 -13.58 -27.12 14.60
N ALA A 476 -12.54 -26.46 14.11
CA ALA A 476 -11.39 -26.03 14.89
C ALA A 476 -11.52 -24.53 15.21
N THR A 477 -11.42 -24.18 16.49
CA THR A 477 -11.67 -22.82 16.98
C THR A 477 -10.63 -22.39 18.01
N PHE A 478 -10.27 -21.11 17.94
CA PHE A 478 -9.61 -20.36 18.98
C PHE A 478 -10.61 -19.39 19.62
N THR A 479 -10.75 -19.41 20.94
CA THR A 479 -11.58 -18.45 21.67
C THR A 479 -10.82 -17.73 22.77
N ASP A 480 -11.28 -16.53 23.11
CA ASP A 480 -10.92 -15.88 24.37
C ASP A 480 -11.62 -16.57 25.56
N SER A 481 -11.35 -16.11 26.78
CA SER A 481 -11.98 -16.62 28.00
C SER A 481 -13.43 -16.14 28.24
N ASN A 482 -13.96 -15.26 27.38
CA ASN A 482 -15.39 -14.91 27.35
C ASN A 482 -16.19 -15.84 26.40
N GLY A 483 -15.51 -16.60 25.55
CA GLY A 483 -16.09 -17.47 24.52
C GLY A 483 -16.20 -16.83 23.13
N ASN A 484 -15.67 -15.63 22.93
CA ASN A 484 -15.61 -14.98 21.62
C ASN A 484 -14.59 -15.70 20.73
N ILE A 485 -14.88 -15.86 19.43
CA ILE A 485 -13.90 -16.34 18.46
C ILE A 485 -12.77 -15.32 18.33
N ALA A 486 -11.53 -15.80 18.36
CA ALA A 486 -10.31 -15.02 18.19
C ALA A 486 -10.11 -14.58 16.73
N SER A 487 -11.03 -13.76 16.21
CA SER A 487 -11.11 -13.37 14.79
C SER A 487 -9.87 -12.62 14.28
N LEU A 488 -9.15 -11.94 15.17
CA LEU A 488 -7.90 -11.25 14.88
C LEU A 488 -6.66 -12.17 14.91
N LEU A 489 -6.77 -13.45 15.28
CA LEU A 489 -5.62 -14.36 15.35
C LEU A 489 -5.11 -14.69 13.94
N PRO A 490 -3.78 -14.69 13.68
CA PRO A 490 -3.23 -14.95 12.35
C PRO A 490 -3.50 -16.38 11.91
N ASP A 491 -3.79 -16.55 10.62
CA ASP A 491 -4.01 -17.83 9.97
C ASP A 491 -3.04 -18.92 10.46
N ARG A 492 -3.62 -19.97 11.05
CA ARG A 492 -2.88 -21.09 11.68
C ARG A 492 -3.04 -22.36 10.86
N VAL A 493 -1.95 -23.12 10.66
CA VAL A 493 -2.05 -24.44 10.03
C VAL A 493 -2.42 -25.50 11.07
N LEU A 494 -3.60 -26.09 10.91
CA LEU A 494 -3.98 -27.32 11.58
C LEU A 494 -3.41 -28.51 10.83
N THR A 495 -2.73 -29.40 11.55
CA THR A 495 -2.47 -30.77 11.10
C THR A 495 -3.33 -31.74 11.90
N TYR A 496 -3.87 -32.78 11.28
CA TYR A 496 -4.79 -33.70 11.94
C TYR A 496 -4.65 -35.14 11.40
N LYS A 497 -5.04 -36.14 12.20
CA LYS A 497 -5.00 -37.56 11.82
C LYS A 497 -6.11 -38.35 12.53
N THR A 498 -6.85 -39.16 11.77
CA THR A 498 -7.84 -40.12 12.29
C THR A 498 -7.19 -41.44 12.74
N SER A 499 -7.99 -42.37 13.27
CA SER A 499 -7.53 -43.70 13.72
C SER A 499 -6.70 -44.46 12.67
N ASN A 500 -7.21 -44.60 11.44
CA ASN A 500 -6.59 -45.41 10.38
C ASN A 500 -6.17 -44.60 9.15
N GLY A 501 -6.65 -43.37 9.01
CA GLY A 501 -6.43 -42.52 7.85
C GLY A 501 -5.04 -41.89 7.71
N PRO A 502 -4.77 -41.25 6.55
CA PRO A 502 -3.60 -40.39 6.37
C PRO A 502 -3.70 -39.14 7.27
N ALA A 503 -2.58 -38.41 7.41
CA ALA A 503 -2.62 -37.09 8.03
C ALA A 503 -3.13 -36.04 7.03
N GLY A 504 -4.06 -35.20 7.46
CA GLY A 504 -4.58 -34.07 6.70
C GLY A 504 -4.19 -32.72 7.31
N SER A 505 -4.50 -31.63 6.62
CA SER A 505 -4.24 -30.27 7.10
C SER A 505 -5.24 -29.25 6.55
N ILE A 506 -5.55 -28.22 7.33
CA ILE A 506 -6.27 -27.01 6.88
C ILE A 506 -5.59 -25.74 7.40
N VAL A 507 -5.94 -24.60 6.81
CA VAL A 507 -5.71 -23.29 7.42
C VAL A 507 -6.94 -22.90 8.25
N ILE A 508 -6.72 -22.48 9.48
CA ILE A 508 -7.70 -21.85 10.36
C ILE A 508 -7.49 -20.33 10.22
N SER A 509 -8.24 -19.71 9.32
CA SER A 509 -8.22 -18.26 9.09
C SER A 509 -9.16 -17.55 10.06
N GLY A 510 -8.78 -16.39 10.59
CA GLY A 510 -9.62 -15.60 11.50
C GLY A 510 -10.16 -16.38 12.71
N GLY A 511 -9.30 -17.20 13.34
CA GLY A 511 -9.62 -17.94 14.57
C GLY A 511 -10.60 -19.12 14.45
N ALA A 512 -11.22 -19.39 13.31
CA ALA A 512 -12.16 -20.51 13.13
C ALA A 512 -12.05 -21.16 11.74
N GLY A 513 -12.09 -22.49 11.69
CA GLY A 513 -12.05 -23.23 10.42
C GLY A 513 -12.71 -24.59 10.53
N THR A 514 -13.31 -25.04 9.44
CA THR A 514 -14.01 -26.33 9.35
C THR A 514 -13.34 -27.29 8.38
N PHE A 515 -13.45 -28.59 8.66
CA PHE A 515 -12.92 -29.65 7.82
C PHE A 515 -13.75 -30.92 7.95
N THR A 516 -13.67 -31.78 6.93
CA THR A 516 -14.29 -33.10 6.93
C THR A 516 -13.26 -34.20 6.97
N THR A 517 -13.62 -35.36 7.51
CA THR A 517 -12.77 -36.56 7.57
C THR A 517 -13.51 -37.78 7.02
N ASP A 518 -12.77 -38.77 6.54
CA ASP A 518 -13.34 -40.04 6.03
C ASP A 518 -13.81 -40.97 7.17
N GLU A 519 -13.23 -40.79 8.37
CA GLU A 519 -13.59 -41.49 9.61
C GLU A 519 -14.08 -40.49 10.66
N ILE A 520 -15.03 -40.92 11.50
CA ILE A 520 -15.58 -40.15 12.63
C ILE A 520 -14.51 -39.94 13.73
N ASP A 521 -13.58 -40.89 13.89
CA ASP A 521 -12.61 -40.93 14.98
C ASP A 521 -11.36 -40.07 14.72
N LEU A 522 -11.44 -38.76 14.98
CA LEU A 522 -10.28 -37.86 14.91
C LEU A 522 -9.42 -37.90 16.20
N VAL A 523 -8.53 -38.89 16.28
CA VAL A 523 -7.69 -39.16 17.45
C VAL A 523 -6.72 -38.01 17.80
N LYS A 524 -6.11 -37.33 16.81
CA LYS A 524 -5.15 -36.25 17.09
C LYS A 524 -5.22 -35.10 16.09
N SER A 525 -5.20 -33.89 16.61
CA SER A 525 -4.94 -32.64 15.90
C SER A 525 -3.78 -31.85 16.53
N THR A 526 -3.12 -30.98 15.78
CA THR A 526 -1.94 -30.24 16.23
C THR A 526 -1.79 -28.90 15.48
N VAL A 527 -1.56 -27.82 16.24
CA VAL A 527 -1.26 -26.46 15.76
C VAL A 527 -0.06 -25.94 16.55
N ASP A 528 0.95 -25.37 15.88
CA ASP A 528 2.07 -24.65 16.52
C ASP A 528 2.83 -25.39 17.66
N ARG A 529 2.72 -26.73 17.70
CA ARG A 529 3.20 -27.71 18.72
C ARG A 529 2.15 -28.12 19.78
N THR A 530 1.13 -27.31 20.03
CA THR A 530 -0.06 -27.69 20.82
C THR A 530 -0.76 -28.89 20.20
N SER A 531 -1.06 -29.93 21.00
CA SER A 531 -1.85 -31.09 20.57
C SER A 531 -3.25 -31.09 21.20
N ARG A 532 -4.27 -31.52 20.44
CA ARG A 532 -5.64 -31.74 20.95
C ARG A 532 -6.23 -33.04 20.42
N VAL A 533 -7.06 -33.68 21.25
CA VAL A 533 -8.00 -34.74 20.84
C VAL A 533 -9.33 -34.07 20.49
N ASN A 534 -10.15 -34.66 19.61
CA ASN A 534 -11.47 -34.11 19.31
C ASN A 534 -12.43 -34.23 20.51
N THR A 535 -13.31 -33.24 20.69
CA THR A 535 -14.43 -33.32 21.64
C THR A 535 -15.73 -33.67 20.90
N HIS A 536 -16.26 -34.87 21.20
CA HIS A 536 -17.51 -35.38 20.64
C HIS A 536 -18.70 -34.79 21.40
N ASP A 537 -19.28 -33.72 20.87
CA ASP A 537 -20.44 -33.05 21.47
C ASP A 537 -21.70 -33.24 20.62
N HIS A 538 -22.51 -34.22 21.00
CA HIS A 538 -23.76 -34.55 20.33
C HIS A 538 -24.82 -33.44 20.43
N SER A 539 -24.65 -32.45 21.33
CA SER A 539 -25.57 -31.30 21.43
C SER A 539 -25.31 -30.22 20.37
N ASN A 540 -24.11 -30.20 19.77
CA ASN A 540 -23.71 -29.30 18.71
C ASN A 540 -23.85 -29.89 17.29
N TYR A 541 -24.47 -31.07 17.15
CA TYR A 541 -24.79 -31.66 15.86
C TYR A 541 -25.79 -30.80 15.07
N GLY A 542 -25.40 -30.33 13.89
CA GLY A 542 -26.18 -29.41 13.07
C GLY A 542 -25.95 -27.92 13.39
N ALA A 543 -24.97 -27.58 14.23
CA ALA A 543 -24.51 -26.20 14.37
C ALA A 543 -24.00 -25.65 13.02
N ALA A 544 -24.27 -24.36 12.76
CA ALA A 544 -23.84 -23.72 11.52
C ALA A 544 -22.30 -23.64 11.46
N PRO A 545 -21.66 -24.12 10.37
CA PRO A 545 -20.20 -24.12 10.27
C PRO A 545 -19.66 -22.68 10.19
N ILE A 546 -18.77 -22.33 11.12
CA ILE A 546 -18.09 -21.03 11.13
C ILE A 546 -16.67 -21.23 10.60
N ASN A 547 -16.37 -20.52 9.51
CA ASN A 547 -15.03 -20.29 9.01
C ASN A 547 -14.76 -18.78 9.17
N GLY A 548 -13.65 -18.41 9.80
CA GLY A 548 -13.22 -17.03 9.89
C GLY A 548 -12.66 -16.52 8.56
N GLN A 549 -12.17 -15.29 8.57
CA GLN A 549 -11.50 -14.67 7.42
C GLN A 549 -10.13 -14.17 7.85
N SER A 550 -9.14 -14.30 6.99
CA SER A 550 -7.80 -13.73 7.19
C SER A 550 -7.93 -12.21 7.36
N GLN A 551 -7.11 -11.61 8.22
CA GLN A 551 -7.12 -10.15 8.40
C GLN A 551 -6.63 -9.45 7.13
N SER A 552 -7.23 -8.29 6.83
CA SER A 552 -6.94 -7.47 5.66
C SER A 552 -6.76 -6.03 6.09
N TYR A 553 -5.65 -5.41 5.67
CA TYR A 553 -5.25 -4.09 6.12
C TYR A 553 -5.36 -3.09 4.96
N ASN A 554 -6.24 -2.10 5.13
CA ASN A 554 -6.44 -1.04 4.15
C ASN A 554 -5.72 0.24 4.59
N TYR A 555 -4.95 0.83 3.67
CA TYR A 555 -4.21 2.07 3.88
C TYR A 555 -4.84 3.17 2.99
N PRO A 556 -4.88 4.44 3.44
CA PRO A 556 -5.33 5.53 2.57
C PRO A 556 -4.40 5.66 1.36
N SER A 557 -4.94 6.04 0.20
CA SER A 557 -4.11 6.34 -0.96
C SER A 557 -3.43 7.71 -0.83
N ILE A 558 -2.25 7.86 -1.43
CA ILE A 558 -1.57 9.16 -1.51
C ILE A 558 -2.43 10.10 -2.38
N SER A 559 -3.01 11.12 -1.74
CA SER A 559 -3.88 12.09 -2.39
C SER A 559 -3.05 13.19 -3.06
N TYR A 560 -2.67 12.95 -4.32
CA TYR A 560 -1.99 13.95 -5.15
C TYR A 560 -2.94 15.10 -5.52
N PRO A 561 -2.52 16.38 -5.45
CA PRO A 561 -3.32 17.50 -5.94
C PRO A 561 -3.67 17.34 -7.42
N SER A 562 -4.91 17.59 -7.80
CA SER A 562 -5.43 17.38 -9.17
C SER A 562 -4.64 18.12 -10.26
N ASN A 563 -4.02 19.26 -9.92
CA ASN A 563 -3.17 20.02 -10.84
C ASN A 563 -1.75 19.44 -11.00
N ALA A 564 -1.28 18.59 -10.09
CA ALA A 564 0.06 18.00 -10.10
C ALA A 564 0.21 16.83 -11.09
N MET A 565 -0.90 16.24 -11.55
CA MET A 565 -0.86 15.21 -12.60
C MET A 565 -0.63 15.86 -13.98
N GLY A 566 0.64 15.78 -14.42
CA GLY A 566 1.16 16.32 -15.67
C GLY A 566 2.51 15.67 -16.04
N GLY A 567 2.66 14.39 -15.70
CA GLY A 567 3.86 13.59 -15.92
C GLY A 567 3.51 12.18 -15.49
N GLY A 568 3.12 11.34 -16.47
CA GLY A 568 2.37 10.12 -16.21
C GLY A 568 2.37 9.17 -17.39
N ASP A 569 3.54 8.63 -17.69
CA ASP A 569 3.76 7.32 -18.29
C ASP A 569 4.56 6.52 -17.25
N GLY A 570 4.48 5.20 -17.09
CA GLY A 570 3.63 4.17 -17.69
C GLY A 570 3.90 2.89 -16.90
N GLU A 571 2.93 1.97 -16.84
CA GLU A 571 3.00 0.76 -15.99
C GLU A 571 3.47 1.02 -14.54
N GLY A 572 2.72 1.88 -13.84
CA GLY A 572 2.61 1.78 -12.38
C GLY A 572 1.83 0.53 -12.05
N GLY A 573 2.52 -0.59 -11.82
CA GLY A 573 1.89 -1.87 -11.49
C GLY A 573 0.99 -1.74 -10.27
N GLN A 574 -0.26 -2.19 -10.37
CA GLN A 574 -1.06 -2.42 -9.18
C GLN A 574 -0.38 -3.53 -8.37
N GLY A 575 -0.02 -3.22 -7.12
CA GLY A 575 0.47 -4.18 -6.14
C GLY A 575 -0.61 -5.19 -5.77
N SER A 576 -0.92 -6.09 -6.68
CA SER A 576 -1.89 -7.16 -6.51
C SER A 576 -1.31 -8.21 -5.57
N GLY A 577 -1.46 -7.96 -4.26
CA GLY A 577 -1.34 -8.99 -3.23
C GLY A 577 -2.39 -10.06 -3.49
N GLY A 578 -2.01 -11.07 -4.27
CA GLY A 578 -2.96 -11.95 -4.92
C GLY A 578 -3.60 -12.94 -3.97
N ASN A 579 -4.93 -12.88 -3.82
CA ASN A 579 -5.73 -14.09 -3.67
C ASN A 579 -7.05 -13.97 -4.44
N THR A 580 -7.42 -15.03 -5.15
CA THR A 580 -8.58 -15.05 -6.05
C THR A 580 -9.64 -16.05 -5.59
N THR A 581 -10.75 -15.57 -5.04
CA THR A 581 -12.07 -16.17 -5.34
C THR A 581 -13.22 -15.18 -5.14
N LYS A 582 -14.32 -15.42 -5.86
CA LYS A 582 -15.45 -14.50 -6.05
C LYS A 582 -16.34 -14.37 -4.81
N GLY A 583 -16.76 -13.14 -4.53
CA GLY A 583 -18.05 -12.81 -3.90
C GLY A 583 -18.64 -11.64 -4.68
N ASN A 584 -19.89 -11.74 -5.15
CA ASN A 584 -20.51 -10.74 -6.01
C ASN A 584 -21.84 -10.29 -5.42
N GLU A 585 -21.97 -9.01 -5.08
CA GLU A 585 -23.28 -8.39 -4.94
C GLU A 585 -23.22 -6.90 -5.28
N SER A 586 -24.27 -6.43 -5.94
CA SER A 586 -24.37 -5.09 -6.53
C SER A 586 -25.57 -4.36 -5.97
N SER A 587 -25.40 -3.09 -5.60
CA SER A 587 -26.52 -2.17 -5.40
C SER A 587 -26.23 -0.83 -6.07
N SER A 588 -27.25 -0.28 -6.73
CA SER A 588 -27.15 0.94 -7.53
C SER A 588 -28.36 1.81 -7.28
N SER A 589 -28.14 3.13 -7.17
CA SER A 589 -29.17 4.18 -7.16
C SER A 589 -30.18 4.11 -5.98
N GLU A 590 -30.95 5.15 -5.64
CA GLU A 590 -31.28 6.38 -6.38
C GLU A 590 -31.06 7.68 -5.58
N SER A 591 -30.93 8.77 -6.32
CA SER A 591 -30.98 10.15 -5.82
C SER A 591 -32.32 10.80 -6.18
N SER A 592 -32.91 11.59 -5.28
CA SER A 592 -34.04 12.48 -5.58
C SER A 592 -33.69 13.95 -5.33
N SER A 593 -34.10 14.80 -6.28
CA SER A 593 -33.94 16.27 -6.25
C SER A 593 -35.15 16.94 -5.53
N SER A 594 -35.43 18.24 -5.52
CA SER A 594 -34.97 19.44 -6.27
C SER A 594 -35.48 20.72 -5.58
N GLY A 595 -35.04 21.91 -6.02
CA GLY A 595 -35.65 23.22 -5.66
C GLY A 595 -34.64 24.23 -5.08
N GLU A 596 -33.85 24.94 -5.89
CA GLU A 596 -34.21 26.19 -6.60
C GLU A 596 -34.40 27.43 -5.72
N ASN A 597 -33.45 28.38 -5.75
CA ASN A 597 -33.61 29.69 -6.43
C ASN A 597 -32.40 30.63 -6.21
N ASN A 598 -32.23 31.62 -7.09
CA ASN A 598 -31.21 32.68 -7.08
C ASN A 598 -31.82 33.91 -7.80
N PRO A 599 -31.67 35.18 -7.35
CA PRO A 599 -30.61 36.03 -7.94
C PRO A 599 -30.14 37.27 -7.10
N THR A 600 -29.26 38.07 -7.74
CA THR A 600 -29.05 39.54 -7.59
C THR A 600 -28.31 40.17 -6.38
N SER A 601 -26.98 40.34 -6.57
CA SER A 601 -26.25 41.64 -6.68
C SER A 601 -26.20 42.71 -5.57
N GLN A 602 -24.94 43.16 -5.30
CA GLN A 602 -24.46 44.50 -4.89
C GLN A 602 -24.78 45.07 -3.50
N THR A 603 -23.72 45.32 -2.71
CA THR A 603 -23.28 46.68 -2.30
C THR A 603 -21.86 46.66 -1.71
N GLU A 604 -21.25 47.82 -1.46
CA GLU A 604 -19.80 47.97 -1.21
C GLU A 604 -19.40 48.30 0.24
N SER A 605 -18.12 48.09 0.52
CA SER A 605 -17.23 48.97 1.32
C SER A 605 -17.17 48.89 2.86
N LYS A 606 -16.08 48.23 3.31
CA LYS A 606 -15.04 48.74 4.25
C LYS A 606 -15.23 48.62 5.79
N PRO A 607 -14.12 48.64 6.57
CA PRO A 607 -13.97 47.80 7.76
C PRO A 607 -13.64 48.56 9.07
N VAL A 608 -13.41 47.82 10.17
CA VAL A 608 -12.77 48.31 11.41
C VAL A 608 -11.71 47.32 11.91
N ASP A 609 -10.45 47.77 11.85
CA ASP A 609 -9.30 47.61 12.75
C ASP A 609 -8.98 46.30 13.53
N VAL A 610 -7.71 45.89 13.38
CA VAL A 610 -6.91 45.15 14.38
C VAL A 610 -5.55 45.88 14.51
N PRO A 611 -5.02 46.16 15.73
CA PRO A 611 -3.79 46.96 15.86
C PRO A 611 -2.48 46.23 15.51
N SER A 612 -1.51 47.00 14.99
CA SER A 612 -0.06 46.70 14.94
C SER A 612 0.58 46.83 16.34
N GLU A 613 1.82 46.40 16.63
CA GLU A 613 3.15 46.70 16.06
C GLU A 613 4.20 45.71 16.66
N SER A 614 5.50 45.65 16.29
CA SER A 614 6.30 45.91 15.07
C SER A 614 7.76 45.44 15.35
N SER A 615 8.73 45.75 14.46
CA SER A 615 10.20 45.63 14.66
C SER A 615 10.80 44.20 14.74
N GLU A 616 12.04 43.92 14.32
CA GLU A 616 12.91 44.59 13.33
C GLU A 616 13.91 43.56 12.75
N VAL A 617 14.46 43.82 11.55
CA VAL A 617 15.46 42.94 10.92
C VAL A 617 16.83 43.61 10.95
N THR A 618 17.84 42.92 11.48
CA THR A 618 19.25 43.30 11.29
C THR A 618 20.06 42.13 10.74
N ASN A 619 21.01 42.47 9.88
CA ASN A 619 21.85 41.53 9.13
C ASN A 619 23.31 41.79 9.55
N SER A 620 24.12 40.76 9.80
CA SER A 620 25.57 40.96 10.00
C SER A 620 26.37 39.71 9.62
N THR A 621 27.55 39.95 9.05
CA THR A 621 28.42 38.92 8.48
C THR A 621 29.85 39.14 8.98
N THR A 622 30.45 38.15 9.62
CA THR A 622 31.90 38.16 9.90
C THR A 622 32.49 36.76 9.90
N GLN A 623 33.71 36.63 9.37
CA GLN A 623 34.54 35.43 9.42
C GLN A 623 35.48 35.47 10.63
N GLN A 624 35.81 34.30 11.21
CA GLN A 624 37.08 33.93 11.89
C GLN A 624 36.88 32.56 12.58
N GLN A 625 37.89 31.78 12.96
CA GLN A 625 39.19 31.40 12.33
C GLN A 625 39.66 30.09 13.02
N MET A 626 40.64 29.38 12.46
CA MET A 626 41.03 28.03 12.90
C MET A 626 41.88 28.00 14.20
N GLU A 627 41.66 26.93 14.99
CA GLU A 627 42.67 26.14 15.75
C GLU A 627 43.47 26.76 16.93
N PRO A 628 44.11 25.93 17.80
CA PRO A 628 43.88 24.50 18.14
C PRO A 628 43.84 24.27 19.69
N ASP A 629 44.30 23.09 20.14
CA ASP A 629 44.70 22.67 21.51
C ASP A 629 43.58 22.42 22.56
N THR A 630 43.70 21.44 23.48
CA THR A 630 44.73 20.39 23.69
C THR A 630 44.12 19.11 24.28
N ASN A 631 44.76 17.95 24.02
CA ASN A 631 44.60 16.71 24.81
C ASN A 631 45.73 16.65 25.87
N PRO A 632 45.53 15.97 27.02
CA PRO A 632 46.49 14.91 27.33
C PRO A 632 45.93 13.66 28.05
N SER A 633 46.61 12.53 27.79
CA SER A 633 46.70 11.28 28.59
C SER A 633 45.42 10.44 28.79
N THR A 634 45.35 9.14 28.50
CA THR A 634 46.24 7.97 28.80
C THR A 634 46.32 7.63 30.30
N GLU A 635 46.28 6.37 30.76
CA GLU A 635 46.44 5.06 30.07
C GLU A 635 45.51 3.97 30.74
N PRO A 636 45.69 2.62 30.69
CA PRO A 636 44.59 1.64 30.73
C PRO A 636 44.52 0.86 32.06
N ILE A 637 43.74 -0.25 32.15
CA ILE A 637 44.18 -1.59 32.62
C ILE A 637 43.25 -2.70 32.07
N ASN A 638 43.86 -3.68 31.39
CA ASN A 638 43.59 -5.11 31.16
C ASN A 638 42.19 -5.78 31.26
N GLU A 639 42.02 -6.73 30.33
CA GLU A 639 41.21 -7.95 30.46
C GLU A 639 41.70 -8.86 31.61
N VAL A 640 40.79 -9.62 32.24
CA VAL A 640 41.10 -10.97 32.76
C VAL A 640 39.89 -11.87 32.51
N SER A 641 40.11 -13.01 31.87
CA SER A 641 39.12 -14.08 31.69
C SER A 641 39.32 -15.21 32.72
N GLN A 642 38.23 -15.83 33.17
CA GLN A 642 38.28 -17.18 33.75
C GLN A 642 36.92 -17.89 33.69
N GLU A 643 36.99 -19.21 33.57
CA GLU A 643 35.86 -20.14 33.47
C GLU A 643 35.57 -20.82 34.83
N THR A 644 34.61 -21.75 34.84
CA THR A 644 34.36 -22.79 35.89
C THR A 644 33.84 -22.28 37.25
N GLU A 645 33.05 -23.05 38.03
CA GLU A 645 32.52 -24.41 37.82
C GLU A 645 31.12 -24.62 38.45
N SER A 646 30.62 -25.85 38.37
CA SER A 646 29.29 -26.30 38.83
C SER A 646 29.12 -26.37 40.35
N SER A 647 27.86 -26.34 40.81
CA SER A 647 27.41 -27.09 41.99
C SER A 647 25.91 -27.43 41.91
N GLN A 648 25.56 -28.65 42.33
CA GLN A 648 24.18 -29.09 42.59
C GLN A 648 24.00 -29.14 44.12
N ASP A 649 22.81 -28.83 44.66
CA ASP A 649 22.08 -29.84 45.45
C ASP A 649 20.61 -29.48 45.77
N THR A 650 19.72 -30.35 45.29
CA THR A 650 18.62 -31.08 45.95
C THR A 650 17.94 -30.56 47.25
N GLN A 651 16.62 -30.88 47.31
CA GLN A 651 15.67 -30.94 48.45
C GLN A 651 14.76 -29.72 48.68
N ALA A 652 13.53 -29.84 49.19
CA ALA A 652 12.42 -30.84 49.08
C ALA A 652 11.35 -30.45 50.14
N SER A 653 10.13 -31.00 50.04
CA SER A 653 9.01 -30.85 51.01
C SER A 653 8.27 -29.49 50.94
N GLN A 654 6.97 -29.37 51.24
CA GLN A 654 5.90 -30.36 51.44
C GLN A 654 4.53 -29.68 51.25
N SER A 655 3.52 -30.40 50.74
CA SER A 655 2.11 -30.00 50.84
C SER A 655 1.55 -30.32 52.23
N PRO A 656 0.41 -29.71 52.62
CA PRO A 656 -0.76 -30.54 52.91
C PRO A 656 -2.09 -29.99 52.36
N GLU A 657 -3.03 -30.90 52.12
CA GLU A 657 -4.44 -30.63 51.80
C GLU A 657 -5.28 -30.47 53.08
N VAL A 658 -6.35 -29.65 53.06
CA VAL A 658 -7.62 -29.87 53.81
C VAL A 658 -8.78 -29.20 53.05
N GLU A 659 -9.90 -29.92 52.93
CA GLU A 659 -11.23 -29.51 52.42
C GLU A 659 -12.29 -29.75 53.54
N PRO A 660 -13.62 -29.55 53.37
CA PRO A 660 -14.42 -28.53 52.66
C PRO A 660 -15.52 -27.90 53.59
N SER A 661 -16.47 -27.10 53.05
CA SER A 661 -17.74 -26.79 53.74
C SER A 661 -18.92 -26.45 52.80
N ASN A 662 -20.15 -26.87 53.15
CA ASN A 662 -21.37 -26.88 52.31
C ASN A 662 -22.46 -25.86 52.71
N SER A 663 -23.20 -25.32 51.73
CA SER A 663 -24.67 -25.03 51.74
C SER A 663 -25.10 -24.42 50.38
N GLN A 664 -26.09 -24.88 49.60
CA GLN A 664 -27.56 -25.03 49.82
C GLN A 664 -28.29 -23.73 50.23
N GLU A 665 -29.48 -23.34 49.70
CA GLU A 665 -30.29 -23.83 48.55
C GLU A 665 -31.44 -22.81 48.22
N SER A 666 -32.31 -23.15 47.25
CA SER A 666 -33.75 -22.77 47.11
C SER A 666 -34.21 -21.55 46.26
N ALA A 667 -34.74 -21.90 45.07
CA ALA A 667 -36.12 -21.68 44.57
C ALA A 667 -36.71 -20.28 44.22
N SER A 668 -37.32 -20.24 43.01
CA SER A 668 -38.31 -19.26 42.47
C SER A 668 -39.76 -19.59 42.94
N PRO A 669 -40.92 -19.07 42.41
CA PRO A 669 -41.28 -18.59 41.04
C PRO A 669 -42.14 -17.27 41.08
N SER A 670 -43.10 -16.87 40.22
CA SER A 670 -43.80 -17.42 39.02
C SER A 670 -44.59 -16.32 38.25
N SER A 671 -44.78 -16.49 36.92
CA SER A 671 -45.89 -15.95 36.07
C SER A 671 -45.97 -14.42 35.85
N SER A 672 -46.59 -13.87 34.78
CA SER A 672 -47.33 -14.35 33.57
C SER A 672 -47.15 -13.32 32.41
N GLY A 673 -47.52 -13.52 31.14
CA GLY A 673 -48.06 -14.67 30.37
C GLY A 673 -48.86 -14.22 29.12
N ASN A 674 -48.89 -15.05 28.06
CA ASN A 674 -49.79 -15.01 26.86
C ASN A 674 -49.60 -13.83 25.85
N ASP A 675 -49.93 -13.91 24.54
CA ASP A 675 -50.43 -15.03 23.71
C ASP A 675 -50.15 -14.87 22.17
N VAL A 676 -50.35 -15.97 21.41
CA VAL A 676 -50.76 -16.16 19.98
C VAL A 676 -50.71 -14.98 18.96
N GLY A 677 -50.34 -15.14 17.68
CA GLY A 677 -49.87 -16.31 16.90
C GLY A 677 -50.37 -16.38 15.43
N ALA A 678 -49.76 -17.25 14.62
CA ALA A 678 -50.13 -17.74 13.26
C ALA A 678 -50.02 -16.78 12.03
N GLY A 679 -49.59 -17.35 10.88
CA GLY A 679 -49.65 -16.72 9.55
C GLY A 679 -48.55 -17.18 8.57
N SER A 680 -48.86 -18.11 7.66
CA SER A 680 -47.92 -18.59 6.61
C SER A 680 -48.59 -18.62 5.24
N GLN A 681 -47.92 -18.09 4.21
CA GLN A 681 -48.06 -18.48 2.81
C GLN A 681 -46.74 -18.28 2.05
N SER A 682 -46.46 -19.17 1.09
CA SER A 682 -45.33 -19.07 0.16
C SER A 682 -45.81 -18.56 -1.21
N VAL A 683 -44.94 -17.86 -1.93
CA VAL A 683 -45.15 -17.52 -3.35
C VAL A 683 -43.89 -17.86 -4.13
N VAL A 684 -44.04 -18.74 -5.13
CA VAL A 684 -42.96 -19.09 -6.06
C VAL A 684 -42.76 -17.94 -7.04
N LYS A 685 -41.53 -17.44 -7.18
CA LYS A 685 -41.14 -16.59 -8.32
C LYS A 685 -40.55 -17.45 -9.43
N GLN A 686 -41.16 -17.38 -10.61
CA GLN A 686 -40.67 -17.97 -11.84
C GLN A 686 -39.56 -17.08 -12.41
N ILE A 687 -38.38 -17.66 -12.69
CA ILE A 687 -37.30 -16.94 -13.37
C ILE A 687 -37.59 -16.95 -14.87
N ILE A 688 -37.66 -15.75 -15.46
CA ILE A 688 -37.55 -15.55 -16.90
C ILE A 688 -36.13 -15.04 -17.13
N ILE A 689 -35.39 -15.69 -18.02
CA ILE A 689 -34.03 -15.29 -18.39
C ILE A 689 -34.14 -14.49 -19.69
N ASP A 690 -33.47 -13.34 -19.73
CA ASP A 690 -33.45 -12.48 -20.92
C ASP A 690 -32.52 -13.05 -22.00
N GLU A 691 -32.95 -13.09 -23.26
CA GLU A 691 -32.21 -13.79 -24.32
C GLU A 691 -30.86 -13.10 -24.62
N ASP A 692 -30.75 -11.79 -24.41
CA ASP A 692 -29.52 -11.01 -24.56
C ASP A 692 -28.45 -11.29 -23.50
N GLU A 693 -28.82 -11.78 -22.30
CA GLU A 693 -27.83 -12.26 -21.33
C GLU A 693 -27.27 -13.63 -21.73
N PHE A 694 -28.11 -14.50 -22.30
CA PHE A 694 -27.70 -15.83 -22.73
C PHE A 694 -26.59 -15.77 -23.80
N PHE A 695 -26.69 -14.84 -24.76
CA PHE A 695 -25.63 -14.63 -25.77
C PHE A 695 -24.31 -14.09 -25.17
N LYS A 696 -24.37 -13.21 -24.16
CA LYS A 696 -23.16 -12.71 -23.47
C LYS A 696 -22.47 -13.81 -22.65
N VAL A 697 -23.23 -14.59 -21.88
CA VAL A 697 -22.70 -15.68 -21.05
C VAL A 697 -22.14 -16.83 -21.89
N THR A 698 -22.80 -17.20 -22.98
CA THR A 698 -22.29 -18.23 -23.91
C THR A 698 -21.07 -17.75 -24.67
N GLY A 699 -21.01 -16.50 -25.12
CA GLY A 699 -19.82 -15.91 -25.76
C GLY A 699 -18.58 -15.94 -24.87
N ILE A 700 -18.70 -15.47 -23.61
CA ILE A 700 -17.60 -15.51 -22.63
C ILE A 700 -17.18 -16.96 -22.34
N SER A 701 -18.14 -17.88 -22.20
CA SER A 701 -17.86 -19.30 -21.97
C SER A 701 -17.12 -19.96 -23.15
N PHE A 702 -17.45 -19.57 -24.38
CA PHE A 702 -16.79 -20.05 -25.60
C PHE A 702 -15.35 -19.50 -25.71
N ILE A 703 -15.12 -18.22 -25.36
CA ILE A 703 -13.78 -17.63 -25.27
C ILE A 703 -12.95 -18.37 -24.21
N ILE A 704 -13.49 -18.63 -23.02
CA ILE A 704 -12.79 -19.37 -21.95
C ILE A 704 -12.45 -20.80 -22.42
N LEU A 705 -13.38 -21.49 -23.09
CA LEU A 705 -13.14 -22.81 -23.67
C LEU A 705 -12.00 -22.77 -24.72
N ILE A 706 -11.96 -21.74 -25.56
CA ILE A 706 -10.87 -21.52 -26.53
C ILE A 706 -9.53 -21.28 -25.83
N ILE A 707 -9.44 -20.46 -24.77
CA ILE A 707 -8.14 -20.24 -24.10
C ILE A 707 -7.68 -21.52 -23.38
N LEU A 708 -8.60 -22.30 -22.78
CA LEU A 708 -8.26 -23.57 -22.13
C LEU A 708 -7.79 -24.62 -23.14
N LEU A 709 -8.44 -24.74 -24.30
CA LEU A 709 -7.97 -25.58 -25.41
C LEU A 709 -6.62 -25.08 -25.97
N THR A 710 -6.41 -23.77 -26.02
CA THR A 710 -5.15 -23.15 -26.49
C THR A 710 -4.00 -23.45 -25.54
N ILE A 711 -4.21 -23.33 -24.23
CA ILE A 711 -3.23 -23.69 -23.18
C ILE A 711 -2.92 -25.19 -23.25
N GLY A 712 -3.96 -26.05 -23.33
CA GLY A 712 -3.80 -27.49 -23.43
C GLY A 712 -3.11 -27.98 -24.72
N LEU A 713 -3.20 -27.21 -25.81
CA LEU A 713 -2.46 -27.45 -27.06
C LEU A 713 -1.04 -26.88 -27.04
N TYR A 714 -0.84 -25.71 -26.41
CA TYR A 714 0.47 -25.04 -26.32
C TYR A 714 1.45 -25.84 -25.43
N TYR A 715 0.99 -26.28 -24.26
CA TYR A 715 1.78 -27.11 -23.33
C TYR A 715 1.63 -28.62 -23.57
N ARG A 716 1.11 -29.04 -24.73
CA ARG A 716 0.76 -30.46 -24.98
C ARG A 716 1.96 -31.39 -24.85
N GLU A 717 3.13 -30.97 -25.30
CA GLU A 717 4.36 -31.79 -25.23
C GLU A 717 4.94 -31.79 -23.81
N ASP A 718 4.95 -30.65 -23.12
CA ASP A 718 5.37 -30.55 -21.71
C ASP A 718 4.47 -31.39 -20.77
N ILE A 719 3.15 -31.41 -21.02
CA ILE A 719 2.17 -32.24 -20.28
C ILE A 719 2.37 -33.74 -20.58
N MET A 720 2.78 -34.10 -21.80
CA MET A 720 3.12 -35.48 -22.15
C MET A 720 4.45 -35.91 -21.52
N GLU A 721 5.43 -35.00 -21.40
CA GLU A 721 6.71 -35.27 -20.73
C GLU A 721 6.57 -35.33 -19.20
N MET A 722 5.73 -34.49 -18.59
CA MET A 722 5.39 -34.62 -17.16
C MET A 722 4.68 -35.95 -16.87
N LYS A 723 3.84 -36.44 -17.78
CA LYS A 723 3.19 -37.76 -17.67
C LYS A 723 4.08 -38.97 -17.99
N SER A 724 5.34 -38.78 -18.39
CA SER A 724 6.32 -39.87 -18.49
C SER A 724 7.30 -39.93 -17.32
N LYS A 725 7.11 -39.06 -16.32
CA LYS A 725 7.92 -38.94 -15.09
C LYS A 725 7.09 -39.14 -13.80
N LEU A 726 5.86 -39.65 -13.96
CA LEU A 726 4.90 -40.07 -12.94
C LEU A 726 4.56 -41.55 -13.17
#